data_AF-A0A662ETH4-F1
#
_entry.id   AF-A0A662ETH4-F1
#
_cell.length_a   1.000
_cell.length_b   1.000
_cell.length_c   1.000
_cell.angle_alpha   90.00
_cell.angle_beta   90.00
_cell.angle_gamma   90.00
#
_symmetry.space_group_name_H-M   'P 1'
#
loop_
_entity.id
_entity.type
_entity.pdbx_description
1 polymer ?
#
loop_
_entity_poly.entity_id
_entity_poly.type
_entity_poly.pdbx_seq_one_letter_code
_entity_poly.pdbx_strand_id
1 'polypeptide(L)'
;MVAKKKHKRELNVPRILREIRLYLLVFFVFSMPLFFLPGNSEYGYTKSIYALVFVSLLYGLWGAEAWLRREWTLDITWGGFLLAAFILVSLLSLLGGTPAGVVIQSATLVLFFGLIGIIVANSISEDRGLRWVLSALLCAGVLNGLFGLLQYLGVVPGGAPGGGLSAVIATMGNRNFLGGFLSYLFLPCAALLLSVRRHWQRALVILGLGFVLAITLFVHQTGVRLGLGIAGLFLSFVWGYWGLLPHKKEAIWWLGLYGTALAAVGSVAGARGLLGALIYSALGAILFLWGKILRRLRIVWIPTVALALLAIFLLNPATTPFSAVERAWERNAGRVRAWDWWVGYFMWKDHPLTGVGLGGYKIHFVPYKPEFLSSPVGQRYRFPIARAAQAHNEYVQVAAELGVLGIIVLLGGIGLVSYLWTRRMGEAGKKELRVELSLLAAGLIAFLIHATVSFPWHRPSGSLVFVVVLGALLSSRYGRVGRFPVVLRGRLLKGTVAFVAVLGLGVSVMAVRDLLADRYLQQGKLAYFRGDLRTAYPLLQRAVSWDFFPRISLYWLGLVQMEMGLRDQALESFYRCLDGRYVHEALYLNIAALELERGNLDAAVRAAEELIATEPPRDMKDAAQYIVAIARYRGGDIPQAVEILKGIVKRSPDFERGWALLGEIAQSTGDFEEARSYYQRALKVIEKKISRIEKRLTGPLTPENFGKLRSELKGLKAWQKLVKERLENLP
;
A
#
# COMPACT_ATOMS: atom_id res chain seq x y z
N MET A 1 68.31 -29.11 11.23
CA MET A 1 66.90 -28.94 11.67
C MET A 1 66.41 -27.55 11.26
N VAL A 2 65.58 -27.45 10.22
CA VAL A 2 64.98 -26.18 9.79
C VAL A 2 63.58 -26.07 10.41
N ALA A 3 63.42 -25.19 11.38
CA ALA A 3 62.15 -24.92 12.04
C ALA A 3 61.18 -24.21 11.07
N LYS A 4 60.21 -24.96 10.52
CA LYS A 4 59.03 -24.40 9.83
C LYS A 4 58.23 -23.55 10.81
N LYS A 5 58.44 -22.23 10.81
CA LYS A 5 57.50 -21.27 11.41
C LYS A 5 56.14 -21.40 10.71
N LYS A 6 55.20 -22.09 11.34
CA LYS A 6 53.76 -22.02 11.01
C LYS A 6 53.31 -20.57 11.19
N HIS A 7 53.20 -19.81 10.10
CA HIS A 7 52.42 -18.57 10.10
C HIS A 7 50.97 -18.92 10.44
N LYS A 8 50.55 -18.68 11.69
CA LYS A 8 49.13 -18.56 12.03
C LYS A 8 48.58 -17.43 11.18
N ARG A 9 47.72 -17.74 10.19
CA ARG A 9 46.93 -16.72 9.48
C ARG A 9 46.09 -16.00 10.53
N GLU A 10 46.49 -14.78 10.90
CA GLU A 10 45.68 -13.94 11.77
C GLU A 10 44.31 -13.70 11.11
N LEU A 11 43.25 -13.93 11.89
CA LEU A 11 41.88 -13.83 11.41
C LEU A 11 41.59 -12.34 11.12
N ASN A 12 41.48 -11.95 9.85
CA ASN A 12 41.10 -10.58 9.49
C ASN A 12 39.59 -10.39 9.73
N VAL A 13 39.23 -10.16 11.01
CA VAL A 13 37.85 -9.98 11.47
C VAL A 13 37.10 -8.92 10.65
N PRO A 14 37.66 -7.74 10.33
CA PRO A 14 36.96 -6.76 9.50
C PRO A 14 36.62 -7.25 8.10
N ARG A 15 37.47 -8.08 7.48
CA ARG A 15 37.16 -8.67 6.17
C ARG A 15 36.02 -9.68 6.28
N ILE A 16 36.00 -10.49 7.34
CA ILE A 16 34.95 -11.47 7.61
C ILE A 16 33.61 -10.76 7.82
N LEU A 17 33.56 -9.70 8.65
CA LEU A 17 32.34 -8.92 8.87
C LEU A 17 31.78 -8.32 7.57
N ARG A 18 32.65 -7.86 6.67
CA ARG A 18 32.25 -7.34 5.35
C ARG A 18 31.56 -8.41 4.49
N GLU A 19 32.11 -9.62 4.45
CA GLU A 19 31.51 -10.75 3.73
C GLU A 19 30.18 -11.17 4.38
N ILE A 20 30.14 -11.29 5.71
CA ILE A 20 28.91 -11.59 6.47
C ILE A 20 27.83 -10.55 6.16
N ARG A 21 28.17 -9.25 6.17
CA ARG A 21 27.24 -8.17 5.83
C ARG A 21 26.69 -8.34 4.41
N LEU A 22 27.54 -8.66 3.43
CA LEU A 22 27.09 -8.90 2.06
C LEU A 22 26.13 -10.10 1.99
N TYR A 23 26.46 -11.22 2.63
CA TYR A 23 25.58 -12.40 2.66
C TYR A 23 24.25 -12.11 3.36
N LEU A 24 24.27 -11.36 4.48
CA LEU A 24 23.06 -10.94 5.18
C LEU A 24 22.23 -9.95 4.36
N LEU A 25 22.85 -9.04 3.60
CA LEU A 25 22.15 -8.16 2.67
C LEU A 25 21.45 -8.98 1.57
N VAL A 26 22.15 -9.96 0.98
CA VAL A 26 21.59 -10.86 -0.04
C VAL A 26 20.45 -11.70 0.53
N PHE A 27 20.64 -12.25 1.73
CA PHE A 27 19.59 -12.98 2.45
C PHE A 27 18.38 -12.08 2.74
N PHE A 28 18.59 -10.84 3.18
CA PHE A 28 17.52 -9.87 3.43
C PHE A 28 16.73 -9.57 2.15
N VAL A 29 17.43 -9.25 1.06
CA VAL A 29 16.81 -8.98 -0.26
C VAL A 29 15.99 -10.17 -0.76
N PHE A 30 16.46 -11.39 -0.51
CA PHE A 30 15.74 -12.62 -0.83
C PHE A 30 14.53 -12.87 0.08
N SER A 31 14.72 -12.77 1.40
CA SER A 31 13.75 -13.20 2.40
C SER A 31 12.64 -12.18 2.65
N MET A 32 12.91 -10.88 2.55
CA MET A 32 11.94 -9.84 2.89
C MET A 32 10.66 -9.91 2.04
N PRO A 33 10.71 -10.10 0.70
CA PRO A 33 9.49 -10.29 -0.09
C PRO A 33 8.72 -11.57 0.26
N LEU A 34 9.40 -12.60 0.78
CA LEU A 34 8.80 -13.89 1.16
C LEU A 34 8.27 -13.89 2.60
N PHE A 35 8.75 -12.97 3.44
CA PHE A 35 8.43 -12.95 4.86
C PHE A 35 6.97 -12.56 5.10
N PHE A 36 6.25 -13.36 5.87
CA PHE A 36 4.96 -12.98 6.45
C PHE A 36 4.75 -13.78 7.74
N LEU A 37 3.99 -13.20 8.66
CA LEU A 37 3.61 -13.86 9.91
C LEU A 37 2.09 -14.07 9.91
N PRO A 38 1.62 -15.32 9.89
CA PRO A 38 0.20 -15.62 10.09
C PRO A 38 -0.28 -15.08 11.44
N GLY A 39 -1.49 -14.50 11.47
CA GLY A 39 -2.11 -13.97 12.69
C GLY A 39 -1.92 -12.46 12.92
N ASN A 40 -1.26 -11.75 12.01
CA ASN A 40 -1.18 -10.29 11.98
C ASN A 40 -2.19 -9.69 10.97
N SER A 41 -2.50 -8.40 11.09
CA SER A 41 -3.53 -7.70 10.30
C SER A 41 -3.22 -7.63 8.81
N GLU A 42 -1.97 -7.37 8.44
CA GLU A 42 -1.57 -7.14 7.05
C GLU A 42 -0.18 -7.72 6.72
N TYR A 43 -0.08 -8.32 5.54
CA TYR A 43 1.17 -8.87 5.00
C TYR A 43 2.27 -7.81 4.79
N GLY A 44 1.89 -6.56 4.51
CA GLY A 44 2.82 -5.44 4.37
C GLY A 44 3.41 -5.02 5.72
N TYR A 45 2.57 -4.89 6.73
CA TYR A 45 2.97 -4.44 8.06
C TYR A 45 4.11 -5.30 8.66
N THR A 46 3.96 -6.62 8.61
CA THR A 46 4.99 -7.57 9.09
C THR A 46 6.33 -7.44 8.32
N LYS A 47 6.29 -7.18 7.01
CA LYS A 47 7.49 -6.94 6.19
C LYS A 47 8.17 -5.62 6.52
N SER A 48 7.41 -4.57 6.82
CA SER A 48 7.97 -3.29 7.25
C SER A 48 8.75 -3.46 8.55
N ILE A 49 8.19 -4.15 9.54
CA ILE A 49 8.87 -4.43 10.82
C ILE A 49 10.11 -5.30 10.60
N TYR A 50 10.00 -6.35 9.78
CA TYR A 50 11.15 -7.16 9.38
C TYR A 50 12.26 -6.31 8.77
N ALA A 51 11.92 -5.37 7.87
CA ALA A 51 12.88 -4.46 7.28
C ALA A 51 13.53 -3.53 8.30
N LEU A 52 12.76 -2.93 9.22
CA LEU A 52 13.31 -2.04 10.26
C LEU A 52 14.34 -2.76 11.14
N VAL A 53 14.02 -3.97 11.60
CA VAL A 53 14.91 -4.78 12.45
C VAL A 53 16.15 -5.24 11.67
N PHE A 54 15.97 -5.76 10.45
CA PHE A 54 17.08 -6.31 9.69
C PHE A 54 18.03 -5.24 9.17
N VAL A 55 17.52 -4.07 8.78
CA VAL A 55 18.35 -2.91 8.39
C VAL A 55 19.13 -2.40 9.60
N SER A 56 18.52 -2.34 10.79
CA SER A 56 19.23 -2.01 12.04
C SER A 56 20.41 -2.95 12.29
N LEU A 57 20.21 -4.26 12.11
CA LEU A 57 21.27 -5.26 12.22
C LEU A 57 22.39 -5.03 11.20
N LEU A 58 22.05 -4.80 9.93
CA LEU A 58 23.04 -4.56 8.87
C LEU A 58 23.90 -3.33 9.13
N TYR A 59 23.30 -2.23 9.60
CA TYR A 59 24.02 -1.01 9.96
C TYR A 59 24.81 -1.17 11.25
N GLY A 60 24.32 -1.93 12.23
CA GLY A 60 25.08 -2.31 13.43
C GLY A 60 26.34 -3.10 13.08
N LEU A 61 26.25 -4.08 12.18
CA LEU A 61 27.41 -4.83 11.68
C LEU A 61 28.38 -3.96 10.90
N TRP A 62 27.88 -3.02 10.09
CA TRP A 62 28.73 -2.07 9.37
C TRP A 62 29.46 -1.13 10.33
N GLY A 63 28.76 -0.63 11.35
CA GLY A 63 29.36 0.17 12.42
C GLY A 63 30.39 -0.59 13.23
N ALA A 64 30.15 -1.87 13.55
CA ALA A 64 31.11 -2.73 14.23
C ALA A 64 32.37 -2.99 13.37
N GLU A 65 32.20 -3.26 12.07
CA GLU A 65 33.32 -3.35 11.12
C GLU A 65 34.14 -2.05 11.11
N ALA A 66 33.47 -0.91 11.02
CA ALA A 66 34.12 0.40 10.98
C ALA A 66 34.85 0.74 12.29
N TRP A 67 34.26 0.39 13.43
CA TRP A 67 34.88 0.55 14.74
C TRP A 67 36.19 -0.23 14.85
N LEU A 68 36.19 -1.49 14.41
CA LEU A 68 37.40 -2.33 14.40
C LEU A 68 38.47 -1.80 13.43
N ARG A 69 38.06 -1.22 12.29
CA ARG A 69 39.00 -0.59 11.34
C ARG A 69 39.48 0.80 11.76
N ARG A 70 38.87 1.40 12.80
CA ARG A 70 39.07 2.80 13.21
C ARG A 70 38.75 3.84 12.13
N GLU A 71 38.07 3.42 11.07
CA GLU A 71 37.59 4.29 9.99
C GLU A 71 36.29 3.75 9.38
N TRP A 72 35.38 4.66 9.03
CA TRP A 72 34.20 4.34 8.24
C TRP A 72 34.24 5.10 6.93
N THR A 73 34.43 4.39 5.82
CA THR A 73 34.33 4.96 4.46
C THR A 73 32.92 4.77 3.92
N LEU A 74 32.24 5.88 3.62
CA LEU A 74 30.87 5.93 3.11
C LEU A 74 30.86 6.64 1.76
N ASP A 75 30.44 5.96 0.70
CA ASP A 75 30.10 6.60 -0.55
C ASP A 75 28.66 7.11 -0.47
N ILE A 76 28.49 8.38 -0.08
CA ILE A 76 27.19 9.05 -0.14
C ILE A 76 26.99 9.50 -1.58
N THR A 77 25.99 8.92 -2.25
CA THR A 77 25.59 9.36 -3.58
C THR A 77 24.63 10.54 -3.47
N TRP A 78 24.38 11.25 -4.57
CA TRP A 78 23.27 12.21 -4.65
C TRP A 78 21.91 11.64 -4.20
N GLY A 79 21.71 10.32 -4.28
CA GLY A 79 20.54 9.65 -3.71
C GLY A 79 20.44 9.78 -2.18
N GLY A 80 21.56 9.89 -1.46
CA GLY A 80 21.58 10.15 -0.02
C GLY A 80 21.10 11.56 0.32
N PHE A 81 21.46 12.57 -0.47
CA PHE A 81 20.93 13.94 -0.32
C PHE A 81 19.44 14.01 -0.67
N LEU A 82 19.01 13.27 -1.70
CA LEU A 82 17.59 13.15 -2.02
C LEU A 82 16.79 12.53 -0.86
N LEU A 83 17.34 11.47 -0.23
CA LEU A 83 16.75 10.89 0.97
C LEU A 83 16.66 11.92 2.10
N ALA A 84 17.74 12.67 2.37
CA ALA A 84 17.75 13.71 3.38
C ALA A 84 16.70 14.81 3.10
N ALA A 85 16.54 15.22 1.84
CA ALA A 85 15.51 16.18 1.43
C ALA A 85 14.09 15.62 1.65
N PHE A 86 13.84 14.35 1.32
CA PHE A 86 12.56 13.70 1.61
C PHE A 86 12.28 13.63 3.11
N ILE A 87 13.28 13.29 3.94
CA ILE A 87 13.11 13.29 5.40
C ILE A 87 12.84 14.69 5.92
N LEU A 88 13.55 15.72 5.44
CA LEU A 88 13.31 17.10 5.83
C LEU A 88 11.88 17.52 5.50
N VAL A 89 11.41 17.30 4.27
CA VAL A 89 10.03 17.63 3.87
C VAL A 89 9.01 16.80 4.65
N SER A 90 9.30 15.53 4.94
CA SER A 90 8.45 14.69 5.79
C SER A 90 8.31 15.27 7.20
N LEU A 91 9.38 15.81 7.78
CA LEU A 91 9.32 16.47 9.09
C LEU A 91 8.60 17.82 9.01
N LEU A 92 8.81 18.61 7.95
CA LEU A 92 8.06 19.86 7.72
C LEU A 92 6.55 19.62 7.56
N SER A 93 6.16 18.44 7.07
CA SER A 93 4.75 18.04 6.96
C SER A 93 4.02 17.89 8.29
N LEU A 94 4.73 17.92 9.43
CA LEU A 94 4.12 17.99 10.78
C LEU A 94 3.20 19.22 10.95
N LEU A 95 3.39 20.27 10.14
CA LEU A 95 2.53 21.45 10.12
C LEU A 95 1.14 21.18 9.49
N GLY A 96 0.93 20.03 8.86
CA GLY A 96 -0.28 19.67 8.11
C GLY A 96 -1.47 19.14 8.92
N GLY A 97 -1.35 19.02 10.25
CA GLY A 97 -2.45 18.59 11.12
C GLY A 97 -2.60 17.07 11.30
N THR A 98 -1.81 16.24 10.58
CA THR A 98 -1.67 14.81 10.90
C THR A 98 -0.94 14.63 12.24
N PRO A 99 -1.39 13.71 13.12
CA PRO A 99 -0.72 13.46 14.40
C PRO A 99 0.77 13.12 14.24
N ALA A 100 1.62 13.74 15.06
CA ALA A 100 3.08 13.63 14.94
C ALA A 100 3.59 12.18 14.95
N GLY A 101 2.99 11.30 15.76
CA GLY A 101 3.34 9.87 15.80
C GLY A 101 3.22 9.17 14.45
N VAL A 102 2.22 9.54 13.63
CA VAL A 102 2.01 8.98 12.28
C VAL A 102 3.07 9.47 11.31
N VAL A 103 3.37 10.76 11.36
CA VAL A 103 4.39 11.37 10.50
C VAL A 103 5.77 10.80 10.83
N ILE A 104 6.12 10.70 12.11
CA ILE A 104 7.39 10.12 12.58
C ILE A 104 7.50 8.65 12.18
N GLN A 105 6.44 7.84 12.36
CA GLN A 105 6.42 6.44 11.95
C GLN A 105 6.64 6.29 10.44
N SER A 106 5.95 7.10 9.64
CA SER A 106 6.05 7.07 8.18
C SER A 106 7.42 7.56 7.70
N ALA A 107 7.96 8.63 8.29
CA ALA A 107 9.30 9.15 7.98
C ALA A 107 10.39 8.14 8.36
N THR A 108 10.21 7.40 9.45
CA THR A 108 11.11 6.30 9.85
C THR A 108 11.14 5.21 8.79
N LEU A 109 9.99 4.83 8.22
CA LEU A 109 9.95 3.87 7.12
C LEU A 109 10.68 4.39 5.88
N VAL A 110 10.44 5.65 5.48
CA VAL A 110 11.15 6.28 4.35
C VAL A 110 12.66 6.26 4.59
N LEU A 111 13.11 6.63 5.80
CA LEU A 111 14.53 6.64 6.18
C LEU A 111 15.13 5.24 6.03
N PHE A 112 14.53 4.24 6.68
CA PHE A 112 15.07 2.88 6.70
C PHE A 112 15.07 2.21 5.34
N PHE A 113 14.04 2.44 4.51
CA PHE A 113 14.06 1.96 3.12
C PHE A 113 15.12 2.70 2.28
N GLY A 114 15.30 4.01 2.48
CA GLY A 114 16.40 4.75 1.86
C GLY A 114 17.78 4.25 2.28
N LEU A 115 17.95 3.88 3.55
CA LEU A 115 19.19 3.27 4.08
C LEU A 115 19.52 1.94 3.39
N ILE A 116 18.52 1.16 2.92
CA ILE A 116 18.76 -0.02 2.08
C ILE A 116 19.45 0.38 0.76
N GLY A 117 18.99 1.45 0.11
CA GLY A 117 19.61 1.95 -1.12
C GLY A 117 21.08 2.37 -0.90
N ILE A 118 21.37 3.02 0.22
CA ILE A 118 22.74 3.43 0.59
C ILE A 118 23.65 2.22 0.83
N ILE A 119 23.19 1.22 1.59
CA ILE A 119 24.00 0.03 1.86
C ILE A 119 24.23 -0.79 0.58
N VAL A 120 23.24 -0.85 -0.33
CA VAL A 120 23.37 -1.50 -1.64
C VAL A 120 24.40 -0.76 -2.50
N ALA A 121 24.33 0.57 -2.60
CA ALA A 121 25.26 1.38 -3.38
C ALA A 121 26.73 1.23 -2.89
N ASN A 122 26.92 1.04 -1.58
CA ASN A 122 28.22 0.82 -0.94
C ASN A 122 28.68 -0.64 -0.96
N SER A 123 27.79 -1.60 -1.23
CA SER A 123 28.12 -3.03 -1.30
C SER A 123 28.35 -3.52 -2.73
N ILE A 124 27.81 -2.82 -3.74
CA ILE A 124 28.00 -3.13 -5.15
C ILE A 124 29.20 -2.33 -5.71
N SER A 125 30.41 -2.81 -5.41
CA SER A 125 31.64 -2.33 -6.06
C SER A 125 32.16 -3.29 -7.12
N GLU A 126 31.86 -4.58 -7.00
CA GLU A 126 32.34 -5.66 -7.87
C GLU A 126 31.19 -6.40 -8.57
N ASP A 127 31.50 -7.12 -9.66
CA ASP A 127 30.56 -8.02 -10.39
C ASP A 127 29.80 -8.97 -9.46
N ARG A 128 30.43 -9.36 -8.34
CA ARG A 128 29.86 -10.29 -7.38
C ARG A 128 28.61 -9.71 -6.69
N GLY A 129 28.67 -8.47 -6.21
CA GLY A 129 27.58 -7.86 -5.42
C GLY A 129 26.27 -7.75 -6.22
N LEU A 130 26.36 -7.19 -7.43
CA LEU A 130 25.19 -7.05 -8.32
C LEU A 130 24.55 -8.40 -8.63
N ARG A 131 25.37 -9.41 -8.96
CA ARG A 131 24.88 -10.76 -9.28
C ARG A 131 24.09 -11.36 -8.13
N TRP A 132 24.62 -11.32 -6.92
CA TRP A 132 23.94 -11.94 -5.78
C TRP A 132 22.62 -11.24 -5.45
N VAL A 133 22.62 -9.91 -5.46
CA VAL A 133 21.42 -9.11 -5.15
C VAL A 133 20.33 -9.31 -6.20
N LEU A 134 20.65 -9.26 -7.50
CA LEU A 134 19.66 -9.52 -8.55
C LEU A 134 19.22 -10.99 -8.57
N SER A 135 20.11 -11.94 -8.30
CA SER A 135 19.72 -13.37 -8.20
C SER A 135 18.77 -13.60 -7.02
N ALA A 136 19.02 -12.95 -5.88
CA ALA A 136 18.14 -13.00 -4.71
C ALA A 136 16.75 -12.46 -5.02
N LEU A 137 16.67 -11.31 -5.69
CA LEU A 137 15.40 -10.73 -6.14
C LEU A 137 14.66 -11.65 -7.12
N LEU A 138 15.36 -12.19 -8.13
CA LEU A 138 14.75 -13.10 -9.11
C LEU A 138 14.24 -14.38 -8.42
N CYS A 139 15.01 -14.96 -7.52
CA CYS A 139 14.64 -16.16 -6.77
C CYS A 139 13.41 -15.89 -5.88
N ALA A 140 13.39 -14.75 -5.16
CA ALA A 140 12.23 -14.34 -4.38
C ALA A 140 10.98 -14.11 -5.24
N GLY A 141 11.15 -13.59 -6.45
CA GLY A 141 10.09 -13.46 -7.46
C GLY A 141 9.53 -14.80 -7.92
N VAL A 142 10.40 -15.74 -8.29
CA VAL A 142 10.00 -17.09 -8.71
C VAL A 142 9.27 -17.81 -7.57
N LEU A 143 9.80 -17.80 -6.35
CA LEU A 143 9.15 -18.47 -5.20
C LEU A 143 7.79 -17.85 -4.86
N ASN A 144 7.65 -16.53 -4.92
CA ASN A 144 6.36 -15.86 -4.76
C ASN A 144 5.36 -16.24 -5.86
N GLY A 145 5.80 -16.29 -7.12
CA GLY A 145 4.97 -16.70 -8.24
C GLY A 145 4.51 -18.15 -8.11
N LEU A 146 5.41 -19.05 -7.70
CA LEU A 146 5.08 -20.46 -7.42
C LEU A 146 4.09 -20.58 -6.27
N PHE A 147 4.30 -19.86 -5.17
CA PHE A 147 3.38 -19.85 -4.05
C PHE A 147 2.00 -19.32 -4.45
N GLY A 148 1.94 -18.27 -5.26
CA GLY A 148 0.69 -17.76 -5.85
C GLY A 148 0.01 -18.78 -6.76
N LEU A 149 0.77 -19.57 -7.54
CA LEU A 149 0.22 -20.63 -8.38
C LEU A 149 -0.35 -21.78 -7.54
N LEU A 150 0.31 -22.16 -6.44
CA LEU A 150 -0.22 -23.16 -5.51
C LEU A 150 -1.55 -22.70 -4.88
N GLN A 151 -1.69 -21.41 -4.57
CA GLN A 151 -2.95 -20.82 -4.11
C GLN A 151 -4.02 -20.82 -5.23
N TYR A 152 -3.63 -20.53 -6.47
CA TYR A 152 -4.53 -20.62 -7.61
C TYR A 152 -5.10 -22.05 -7.77
N LEU A 153 -4.26 -23.07 -7.61
CA LEU A 153 -4.65 -24.47 -7.69
C LEU A 153 -5.42 -24.96 -6.45
N GLY A 154 -5.51 -24.15 -5.40
CA GLY A 154 -6.14 -24.52 -4.13
C GLY A 154 -5.37 -25.53 -3.30
N VAL A 155 -4.08 -25.73 -3.61
CA VAL A 155 -3.18 -26.62 -2.85
C VAL A 155 -2.81 -26.00 -1.50
N VAL A 156 -2.74 -24.67 -1.44
CA VAL A 156 -2.37 -23.92 -0.23
C VAL A 156 -3.39 -22.78 -0.02
N PRO A 157 -3.72 -22.42 1.25
CA PRO A 157 -4.66 -21.34 1.51
C PRO A 157 -4.28 -20.02 0.85
N GLY A 158 -5.25 -19.42 0.17
CA GLY A 158 -5.16 -18.12 -0.48
C GLY A 158 -6.08 -17.07 0.14
N GLY A 159 -6.30 -15.97 -0.58
CA GLY A 159 -7.21 -14.89 -0.15
C GLY A 159 -8.69 -15.28 -0.14
N ALA A 160 -9.08 -16.27 -0.94
CA ALA A 160 -10.42 -16.85 -0.99
C ALA A 160 -10.33 -18.38 -0.81
N PRO A 161 -11.34 -19.02 -0.19
CA PRO A 161 -11.40 -20.48 -0.08
C PRO A 161 -11.43 -21.18 -1.44
N GLY A 162 -10.89 -22.40 -1.51
CA GLY A 162 -10.80 -23.16 -2.75
C GLY A 162 -9.57 -22.76 -3.55
N GLY A 163 -9.76 -22.22 -4.76
CA GLY A 163 -8.69 -21.79 -5.66
C GLY A 163 -9.16 -20.67 -6.60
N GLY A 164 -8.50 -20.54 -7.75
CA GLY A 164 -8.79 -19.52 -8.75
C GLY A 164 -8.08 -18.18 -8.50
N LEU A 165 -8.33 -17.21 -9.38
CA LEU A 165 -7.58 -15.95 -9.41
C LEU A 165 -7.82 -15.06 -8.17
N SER A 166 -8.95 -15.24 -7.46
CA SER A 166 -9.25 -14.56 -6.20
C SER A 166 -8.44 -15.12 -5.02
N ALA A 167 -7.99 -16.37 -5.10
CA ALA A 167 -7.14 -16.98 -4.08
C ALA A 167 -5.68 -16.50 -4.14
N VAL A 168 -5.21 -16.03 -5.30
CA VAL A 168 -3.82 -15.64 -5.52
C VAL A 168 -3.47 -14.37 -4.75
N ILE A 169 -2.81 -14.52 -3.60
CA ILE A 169 -2.30 -13.41 -2.80
C ILE A 169 -0.79 -13.51 -2.54
N ALA A 170 -0.19 -14.66 -2.84
CA ALA A 170 1.15 -15.08 -2.47
C ALA A 170 1.45 -14.72 -1.00
N THR A 171 2.67 -14.27 -0.73
CA THR A 171 3.02 -13.64 0.55
C THR A 171 2.73 -12.13 0.53
N MET A 172 2.05 -11.62 -0.49
CA MET A 172 1.82 -10.18 -0.69
C MET A 172 0.47 -9.71 -0.13
N GLY A 173 -0.45 -10.63 0.18
CA GLY A 173 -1.79 -10.32 0.71
C GLY A 173 -2.78 -9.82 -0.35
N ASN A 174 -2.33 -9.55 -1.59
CA ASN A 174 -3.18 -9.13 -2.70
C ASN A 174 -2.50 -9.47 -4.03
N ARG A 175 -3.27 -10.00 -4.98
CA ARG A 175 -2.79 -10.30 -6.34
C ARG A 175 -2.13 -9.09 -7.02
N ASN A 176 -2.72 -7.91 -6.87
CA ASN A 176 -2.21 -6.69 -7.50
C ASN A 176 -0.85 -6.24 -6.91
N PHE A 177 -0.52 -6.64 -5.69
CA PHE A 177 0.80 -6.36 -5.11
C PHE A 177 1.84 -7.37 -5.59
N LEU A 178 1.44 -8.63 -5.79
CA LEU A 178 2.26 -9.64 -6.46
C LEU A 178 2.61 -9.21 -7.90
N GLY A 179 1.60 -8.80 -8.69
CA GLY A 179 1.82 -8.32 -10.05
C GLY A 179 2.80 -7.14 -10.12
N GLY A 180 2.61 -6.14 -9.23
CA GLY A 180 3.52 -5.00 -9.10
C GLY A 180 4.96 -5.44 -8.83
N PHE A 181 5.17 -6.18 -7.75
CA PHE A 181 6.49 -6.67 -7.34
C PHE A 181 7.21 -7.40 -8.48
N LEU A 182 6.56 -8.37 -9.12
CA LEU A 182 7.16 -9.18 -10.19
C LEU A 182 7.53 -8.34 -11.42
N SER A 183 6.73 -7.33 -11.76
CA SER A 183 6.97 -6.49 -12.92
C SER A 183 8.22 -5.63 -12.80
N TYR A 184 8.53 -5.15 -11.59
CA TYR A 184 9.72 -4.33 -11.33
C TYR A 184 11.02 -5.13 -11.39
N LEU A 185 10.93 -6.47 -11.27
CA LEU A 185 12.07 -7.38 -11.31
C LEU A 185 12.49 -7.75 -12.73
N PHE A 186 11.54 -7.89 -13.65
CA PHE A 186 11.77 -8.52 -14.95
C PHE A 186 12.93 -7.87 -15.72
N LEU A 187 12.90 -6.55 -15.90
CA LEU A 187 13.94 -5.83 -16.66
C LEU A 187 15.27 -5.74 -15.91
N PRO A 188 15.35 -5.32 -14.63
CA PRO A 188 16.60 -5.32 -13.88
C PRO A 188 17.29 -6.68 -13.81
N CYS A 189 16.53 -7.76 -13.58
CA CYS A 189 17.09 -9.11 -13.47
C CYS A 189 17.58 -9.66 -14.81
N ALA A 190 17.15 -9.12 -15.97
CA ALA A 190 17.73 -9.48 -17.26
C ALA A 190 19.23 -9.12 -17.38
N ALA A 191 19.73 -8.20 -16.55
CA ALA A 191 21.17 -7.90 -16.45
C ALA A 191 22.00 -9.13 -15.98
N LEU A 192 21.37 -10.13 -15.36
CA LEU A 192 22.02 -11.38 -14.99
C LEU A 192 22.54 -12.16 -16.21
N LEU A 193 21.93 -12.00 -17.40
CA LEU A 193 22.40 -12.68 -18.62
C LEU A 193 23.83 -12.25 -19.02
N LEU A 194 24.21 -11.02 -18.68
CA LEU A 194 25.53 -10.45 -18.97
C LEU A 194 26.55 -10.82 -17.89
N SER A 195 26.13 -10.73 -16.62
CA SER A 195 27.05 -10.89 -15.49
C SER A 195 27.36 -12.37 -15.17
N VAL A 196 26.45 -13.28 -15.51
CA VAL A 196 26.61 -14.72 -15.26
C VAL A 196 27.38 -15.40 -16.39
N ARG A 197 28.34 -16.26 -16.01
CA ARG A 197 29.31 -16.85 -16.96
C ARG A 197 28.93 -18.23 -17.49
N ARG A 198 28.27 -19.08 -16.69
CA ARG A 198 27.97 -20.47 -17.10
C ARG A 198 26.65 -20.55 -17.87
N HIS A 199 26.62 -21.34 -18.95
CA HIS A 199 25.45 -21.50 -19.82
C HIS A 199 24.20 -21.99 -19.08
N TRP A 200 24.34 -22.99 -18.19
CA TRP A 200 23.20 -23.49 -17.40
C TRP A 200 22.61 -22.42 -16.49
N GLN A 201 23.43 -21.51 -15.94
CA GLN A 201 22.95 -20.42 -15.10
C GLN A 201 22.18 -19.38 -15.94
N ARG A 202 22.62 -19.09 -17.17
CA ARG A 202 21.87 -18.23 -18.11
C ARG A 202 20.53 -18.85 -18.49
N ALA A 203 20.49 -20.17 -18.73
CA ALA A 203 19.25 -20.89 -18.99
C ALA A 203 18.27 -20.78 -17.80
N LEU A 204 18.76 -20.96 -16.57
CA LEU A 204 17.95 -20.77 -15.35
C LEU A 204 17.43 -19.33 -15.21
N VAL A 205 18.24 -18.33 -15.54
CA VAL A 205 17.80 -16.92 -15.54
C VAL A 205 16.67 -16.70 -16.55
N ILE A 206 16.80 -17.23 -17.78
CA ILE A 206 15.76 -17.13 -18.81
C ILE A 206 14.47 -17.80 -18.35
N LEU A 207 14.55 -19.02 -17.82
CA LEU A 207 13.40 -19.74 -17.29
C LEU A 207 12.71 -18.96 -16.16
N GLY A 208 13.49 -18.47 -15.21
CA GLY A 208 12.99 -17.66 -14.09
C GLY A 208 12.33 -16.37 -14.55
N LEU A 209 12.94 -15.62 -15.48
CA LEU A 209 12.37 -14.40 -16.04
C LEU A 209 11.09 -14.68 -16.85
N GLY A 210 11.07 -15.76 -17.63
CA GLY A 210 9.90 -16.23 -18.35
C GLY A 210 8.73 -16.54 -17.43
N PHE A 211 8.99 -17.28 -16.35
CA PHE A 211 8.01 -17.60 -15.32
C PHE A 211 7.50 -16.34 -14.62
N VAL A 212 8.39 -15.44 -14.20
CA VAL A 212 8.03 -14.16 -13.57
C VAL A 212 7.14 -13.34 -14.50
N LEU A 213 7.46 -13.25 -15.79
CA LEU A 213 6.63 -12.55 -16.78
C LEU A 213 5.26 -13.22 -16.95
N ALA A 214 5.22 -14.55 -17.06
CA ALA A 214 3.97 -15.29 -17.18
C ALA A 214 3.03 -15.02 -16.00
N ILE A 215 3.52 -15.11 -14.75
CA ILE A 215 2.72 -14.81 -13.56
C ILE A 215 2.30 -13.33 -13.53
N THR A 216 3.19 -12.41 -13.91
CA THR A 216 2.88 -10.97 -13.99
C THR A 216 1.71 -10.71 -14.94
N LEU A 217 1.71 -11.36 -16.11
CA LEU A 217 0.61 -11.26 -17.08
C LEU A 217 -0.65 -11.96 -16.56
N PHE A 218 -0.51 -13.11 -15.93
CA PHE A 218 -1.61 -13.95 -15.42
C PHE A 218 -2.45 -13.27 -14.35
N VAL A 219 -1.88 -12.36 -13.56
CA VAL A 219 -2.60 -11.63 -12.50
C VAL A 219 -3.59 -10.58 -13.05
N HIS A 220 -3.56 -10.28 -14.35
CA HIS A 220 -4.48 -9.35 -15.03
C HIS A 220 -4.50 -7.91 -14.49
N GLN A 221 -3.37 -7.40 -14.01
CA GLN A 221 -3.28 -6.02 -13.53
C GLN A 221 -2.85 -5.05 -14.64
N THR A 222 -3.75 -4.18 -15.09
CA THR A 222 -3.53 -3.26 -16.21
C THR A 222 -2.36 -2.29 -15.99
N GLY A 223 -2.26 -1.68 -14.79
CA GLY A 223 -1.20 -0.70 -14.49
C GLY A 223 0.21 -1.29 -14.57
N VAL A 224 0.36 -2.57 -14.23
CA VAL A 224 1.61 -3.31 -14.34
C VAL A 224 2.00 -3.57 -15.79
N ARG A 225 1.04 -4.01 -16.61
CA ARG A 225 1.27 -4.24 -18.04
C ARG A 225 1.67 -2.94 -18.75
N LEU A 226 1.03 -1.83 -18.38
CA LEU A 226 1.39 -0.50 -18.89
C LEU A 226 2.80 -0.10 -18.46
N GLY A 227 3.15 -0.26 -17.18
CA GLY A 227 4.49 0.04 -16.67
C GLY A 227 5.58 -0.76 -17.38
N LEU A 228 5.41 -2.08 -17.50
CA LEU A 228 6.35 -2.95 -18.19
C LEU A 228 6.44 -2.63 -19.69
N GLY A 229 5.30 -2.35 -20.33
CA GLY A 229 5.23 -1.98 -21.74
C GLY A 229 5.97 -0.67 -22.04
N ILE A 230 5.73 0.39 -21.26
CA ILE A 230 6.43 1.68 -21.44
C ILE A 230 7.93 1.52 -21.15
N ALA A 231 8.31 0.74 -20.14
CA ALA A 231 9.72 0.48 -19.83
C ALA A 231 10.46 -0.27 -20.95
N GLY A 232 9.83 -1.23 -21.62
CA GLY A 232 10.43 -1.92 -22.77
C GLY A 232 10.54 -1.04 -24.03
N LEU A 233 9.60 -0.12 -24.24
CA LEU A 233 9.68 0.88 -25.31
C LEU A 233 10.80 1.90 -25.04
N PHE A 234 10.93 2.35 -23.79
CA PHE A 234 12.07 3.15 -23.33
C PHE A 234 13.39 2.42 -23.60
N LEU A 235 13.48 1.13 -23.25
CA LEU A 235 14.69 0.34 -23.48
C LEU A 235 15.05 0.26 -24.96
N SER A 236 14.05 0.04 -25.83
CA SER A 236 14.22 0.00 -27.28
C SER A 236 14.78 1.33 -27.82
N PHE A 237 14.20 2.45 -27.38
CA PHE A 237 14.69 3.79 -27.70
C PHE A 237 16.14 4.01 -27.24
N VAL A 238 16.45 3.71 -25.97
CA VAL A 238 17.78 3.89 -25.37
C VAL A 238 18.82 3.04 -26.09
N TRP A 239 18.50 1.79 -26.42
CA TRP A 239 19.40 0.91 -27.15
C TRP A 239 19.68 1.43 -28.56
N GLY A 240 18.69 2.02 -29.22
CA GLY A 240 18.86 2.72 -30.49
C GLY A 240 19.79 3.92 -30.36
N TYR A 241 19.50 4.81 -29.41
CA TYR A 241 20.25 6.04 -29.17
C TYR A 241 21.71 5.76 -28.83
N TRP A 242 21.99 4.80 -27.95
CA TRP A 242 23.35 4.48 -27.52
C TRP A 242 24.06 3.43 -28.40
N GLY A 243 23.37 2.81 -29.36
CA GLY A 243 23.94 1.76 -30.23
C GLY A 243 24.18 0.43 -29.49
N LEU A 244 23.31 0.11 -28.52
CA LEU A 244 23.42 -1.03 -27.63
C LEU A 244 22.74 -2.26 -28.24
N LEU A 245 23.41 -2.90 -29.18
CA LEU A 245 23.05 -4.24 -29.64
C LEU A 245 23.88 -5.31 -28.91
N PRO A 246 23.27 -6.44 -28.52
CA PRO A 246 24.01 -7.57 -27.94
C PRO A 246 25.19 -8.00 -28.81
N HIS A 247 26.27 -8.48 -28.20
CA HIS A 247 27.36 -9.07 -28.96
C HIS A 247 26.88 -10.38 -29.61
N LYS A 248 27.44 -10.79 -30.77
CA LYS A 248 27.08 -12.04 -31.46
C LYS A 248 27.04 -13.27 -30.54
N LYS A 249 27.97 -13.39 -29.58
CA LYS A 249 28.03 -14.50 -28.60
C LYS A 249 26.91 -14.47 -27.56
N GLU A 250 26.30 -13.32 -27.35
CA GLU A 250 25.22 -13.11 -26.38
C GLU A 250 23.85 -13.14 -27.05
N ALA A 251 23.78 -12.89 -28.36
CA ALA A 251 22.53 -12.83 -29.13
C ALA A 251 21.63 -14.05 -28.92
N ILE A 252 22.21 -15.26 -28.83
CA ILE A 252 21.46 -16.49 -28.58
C ILE A 252 20.68 -16.45 -27.24
N TRP A 253 21.25 -15.85 -26.20
CA TRP A 253 20.62 -15.75 -24.88
C TRP A 253 19.50 -14.69 -24.87
N TRP A 254 19.69 -13.58 -25.59
CA TRP A 254 18.65 -12.56 -25.75
C TRP A 254 17.49 -13.04 -26.63
N LEU A 255 17.78 -13.79 -27.70
CA LEU A 255 16.76 -14.46 -28.50
C LEU A 255 16.01 -15.52 -27.69
N GLY A 256 16.71 -16.29 -26.84
CA GLY A 256 16.10 -17.22 -25.92
C GLY A 256 15.16 -16.54 -24.91
N LEU A 257 15.57 -15.39 -24.35
CA LEU A 257 14.71 -14.59 -23.48
C LEU A 257 13.49 -14.05 -24.23
N TYR A 258 13.66 -13.53 -25.45
CA TYR A 258 12.56 -13.03 -26.28
C TYR A 258 11.58 -14.14 -26.65
N GLY A 259 12.08 -15.32 -27.07
CA GLY A 259 11.25 -16.49 -27.35
C GLY A 259 10.47 -16.97 -26.13
N THR A 260 11.12 -17.00 -24.96
CA THR A 260 10.46 -17.35 -23.69
C THR A 260 9.40 -16.30 -23.31
N ALA A 261 9.66 -15.01 -23.55
CA ALA A 261 8.68 -13.96 -23.32
C ALA A 261 7.47 -14.08 -24.25
N LEU A 262 7.67 -14.40 -25.53
CA LEU A 262 6.57 -14.69 -26.46
C LEU A 262 5.79 -15.93 -26.03
N ALA A 263 6.46 -16.99 -25.58
CA ALA A 263 5.79 -18.18 -25.04
C ALA A 263 4.94 -17.84 -23.81
N ALA A 264 5.46 -17.02 -22.89
CA ALA A 264 4.70 -16.53 -21.74
C ALA A 264 3.46 -15.73 -22.17
N VAL A 265 3.60 -14.79 -23.11
CA VAL A 265 2.47 -14.02 -23.67
C VAL A 265 1.46 -14.95 -24.35
N GLY A 266 1.90 -15.89 -25.19
CA GLY A 266 1.03 -16.84 -25.88
C GLY A 266 0.27 -17.75 -24.91
N SER A 267 0.94 -18.23 -23.86
CA SER A 267 0.33 -19.11 -22.85
C SER A 267 -0.75 -18.41 -22.03
N VAL A 268 -0.60 -17.11 -21.74
CA VAL A 268 -1.52 -16.37 -20.87
C VAL A 268 -2.59 -15.59 -21.65
N ALA A 269 -2.21 -14.96 -22.75
CA ALA A 269 -3.07 -14.05 -23.52
C ALA A 269 -3.49 -14.61 -24.88
N GLY A 270 -3.05 -15.82 -25.24
CA GLY A 270 -3.42 -16.50 -26.48
C GLY A 270 -2.99 -15.76 -27.75
N ALA A 271 -3.65 -16.07 -28.87
CA ALA A 271 -3.33 -15.50 -30.18
C ALA A 271 -3.45 -13.97 -30.24
N ARG A 272 -4.45 -13.38 -29.57
CA ARG A 272 -4.59 -11.91 -29.49
C ARG A 272 -3.42 -11.27 -28.74
N GLY A 273 -2.94 -11.92 -27.68
CA GLY A 273 -1.74 -11.50 -26.97
C GLY A 273 -0.49 -11.54 -27.86
N LEU A 274 -0.31 -12.61 -28.63
CA LEU A 274 0.80 -12.75 -29.58
C LEU A 274 0.76 -11.69 -30.68
N LEU A 275 -0.41 -11.40 -31.25
CA LEU A 275 -0.57 -10.30 -32.20
C LEU A 275 -0.20 -8.95 -31.56
N GLY A 276 -0.67 -8.71 -30.34
CA GLY A 276 -0.28 -7.54 -29.56
C GLY A 276 1.24 -7.45 -29.33
N ALA A 277 1.91 -8.59 -29.06
CA ALA A 277 3.36 -8.64 -28.91
C ALA A 277 4.10 -8.34 -30.23
N LEU A 278 3.58 -8.78 -31.38
CA LEU A 278 4.14 -8.44 -32.70
C LEU A 278 4.04 -6.94 -32.98
N ILE A 279 2.88 -6.33 -32.74
CA ILE A 279 2.68 -4.88 -32.88
C ILE A 279 3.61 -4.13 -31.93
N TYR A 280 3.73 -4.60 -30.69
CA TYR A 280 4.63 -4.02 -29.71
C TYR A 280 6.11 -4.11 -30.13
N SER A 281 6.55 -5.24 -30.67
CA SER A 281 7.90 -5.41 -31.21
C SER A 281 8.16 -4.52 -32.42
N ALA A 282 7.17 -4.33 -33.31
CA ALA A 282 7.27 -3.38 -34.43
C ALA A 282 7.42 -1.94 -33.92
N LEU A 283 6.65 -1.53 -32.92
CA LEU A 283 6.79 -0.23 -32.27
C LEU A 283 8.16 -0.06 -31.60
N GLY A 284 8.66 -1.11 -30.95
CA GLY A 284 10.02 -1.14 -30.39
C GLY A 284 11.09 -0.94 -31.47
N ALA A 285 10.96 -1.58 -32.63
CA ALA A 285 11.87 -1.39 -33.76
C ALA A 285 11.83 0.05 -34.29
N ILE A 286 10.64 0.65 -34.40
CA ILE A 286 10.48 2.06 -34.78
C ILE A 286 11.20 2.97 -33.77
N LEU A 287 10.99 2.77 -32.47
CA LEU A 287 11.64 3.59 -31.43
C LEU A 287 13.15 3.39 -31.39
N PHE A 288 13.64 2.19 -31.66
CA PHE A 288 15.07 1.92 -31.81
C PHE A 288 15.69 2.70 -32.98
N LEU A 289 15.03 2.69 -34.15
CA LEU A 289 15.46 3.49 -35.30
C LEU A 289 15.35 4.99 -35.00
N TRP A 290 14.29 5.42 -34.33
CA TRP A 290 14.09 6.81 -33.91
C TRP A 290 15.18 7.29 -32.95
N GLY A 291 15.59 6.45 -32.00
CA GLY A 291 16.72 6.72 -31.11
C GLY A 291 18.03 6.95 -31.88
N LYS A 292 18.31 6.15 -32.92
CA LYS A 292 19.48 6.37 -33.79
C LYS A 292 19.40 7.71 -34.52
N ILE A 293 18.22 8.08 -35.04
CA ILE A 293 17.99 9.35 -35.73
C ILE A 293 18.25 10.51 -34.76
N LEU A 294 17.66 10.49 -33.56
CA LEU A 294 17.82 11.53 -32.53
C LEU A 294 19.26 11.68 -32.02
N ARG A 295 20.05 10.61 -32.04
CA ARG A 295 21.48 10.67 -31.75
C ARG A 295 22.24 11.48 -32.81
N ARG A 296 21.85 11.35 -34.08
CA ARG A 296 22.50 12.01 -35.22
C ARG A 296 21.98 13.44 -35.46
N LEU A 297 20.68 13.66 -35.30
CA LEU A 297 19.98 14.91 -35.61
C LEU A 297 19.35 15.50 -34.35
N ARG A 298 20.09 16.36 -33.64
CA ARG A 298 19.63 16.93 -32.37
C ARG A 298 18.37 17.81 -32.51
N ILE A 299 18.13 18.41 -33.67
CA ILE A 299 16.94 19.25 -33.92
C ILE A 299 15.61 18.48 -33.79
N VAL A 300 15.64 17.16 -33.99
CA VAL A 300 14.44 16.29 -33.93
C VAL A 300 13.95 16.09 -32.49
N TRP A 301 14.72 16.50 -31.46
CA TRP A 301 14.28 16.44 -30.06
C TRP A 301 13.04 17.30 -29.80
N ILE A 302 12.98 18.50 -30.38
CA ILE A 302 11.86 19.42 -30.19
C ILE A 302 10.53 18.80 -30.63
N PRO A 303 10.35 18.34 -31.89
CA PRO A 303 9.11 17.70 -32.32
C PRO A 303 8.85 16.37 -31.59
N THR A 304 9.89 15.62 -31.19
CA THR A 304 9.70 14.39 -30.40
C THR A 304 9.11 14.67 -29.03
N VAL A 305 9.64 15.66 -28.31
CA VAL A 305 9.12 16.07 -27.00
C VAL A 305 7.70 16.64 -27.14
N ALA A 306 7.46 17.48 -28.16
CA ALA A 306 6.14 18.02 -28.43
C ALA A 306 5.11 16.90 -28.69
N LEU A 307 5.46 15.89 -29.50
CA LEU A 307 4.60 14.74 -29.76
C LEU A 307 4.35 13.90 -28.51
N ALA A 308 5.37 13.70 -27.66
CA ALA A 308 5.22 12.98 -26.40
C ALA A 308 4.29 13.73 -25.43
N LEU A 309 4.42 15.05 -25.31
CA LEU A 309 3.54 15.90 -24.51
C LEU A 309 2.11 15.89 -25.07
N LEU A 310 1.95 15.97 -26.38
CA LEU A 310 0.65 15.84 -27.04
C LEU A 310 0.03 14.47 -26.76
N ALA A 311 0.80 13.38 -26.83
CA ALA A 311 0.30 12.05 -26.51
C ALA A 311 -0.15 11.94 -25.06
N ILE A 312 0.61 12.51 -24.10
CA ILE A 312 0.19 12.58 -22.69
C ILE A 312 -1.13 13.35 -22.57
N PHE A 313 -1.26 14.50 -23.22
CA PHE A 313 -2.48 15.32 -23.21
C PHE A 313 -3.69 14.57 -23.80
N LEU A 314 -3.52 13.90 -24.94
CA LEU A 314 -4.59 13.17 -25.62
C LEU A 314 -4.99 11.86 -24.93
N LEU A 315 -4.09 11.23 -24.19
CA LEU A 315 -4.34 9.96 -23.49
C LEU A 315 -4.74 10.14 -22.02
N ASN A 316 -4.60 11.33 -21.46
CA ASN A 316 -5.01 11.62 -20.09
C ASN A 316 -6.54 11.81 -20.02
N PRO A 317 -7.25 10.99 -19.22
CA PRO A 317 -8.71 11.09 -19.09
C PRO A 317 -9.23 12.46 -18.66
N ALA A 318 -8.42 13.26 -17.96
CA ALA A 318 -8.82 14.59 -17.50
C ALA A 318 -8.74 15.69 -18.58
N THR A 319 -7.92 15.48 -19.62
CA THR A 319 -7.65 16.49 -20.67
C THR A 319 -8.01 16.03 -22.07
N THR A 320 -8.31 14.74 -22.24
CA THR A 320 -8.55 14.15 -23.55
C THR A 320 -9.81 14.72 -24.21
N PRO A 321 -9.75 15.12 -25.50
CA PRO A 321 -10.96 15.44 -26.26
C PRO A 321 -11.72 14.18 -26.70
N PHE A 322 -11.16 12.98 -26.49
CA PHE A 322 -11.72 11.74 -27.01
C PHE A 322 -12.55 10.99 -25.97
N SER A 323 -13.87 10.98 -26.14
CA SER A 323 -14.81 10.26 -25.26
C SER A 323 -14.52 8.75 -25.14
N ALA A 324 -13.85 8.15 -26.12
CA ALA A 324 -13.43 6.74 -26.04
C ALA A 324 -12.38 6.50 -24.95
N VAL A 325 -11.45 7.44 -24.73
CA VAL A 325 -10.41 7.36 -23.70
C VAL A 325 -11.04 7.50 -22.32
N GLU A 326 -11.94 8.46 -22.16
CA GLU A 326 -12.72 8.65 -20.94
C GLU A 326 -13.53 7.39 -20.58
N ARG A 327 -14.33 6.87 -21.52
CA ARG A 327 -15.11 5.63 -21.31
C ARG A 327 -14.22 4.43 -20.98
N ALA A 328 -13.06 4.31 -21.63
CA ALA A 328 -12.12 3.23 -21.34
C ALA A 328 -11.53 3.34 -19.92
N TRP A 329 -11.25 4.56 -19.46
CA TRP A 329 -10.79 4.81 -18.10
C TRP A 329 -11.88 4.50 -17.06
N GLU A 330 -13.11 4.96 -17.28
CA GLU A 330 -14.24 4.70 -16.38
C GLU A 330 -14.52 3.21 -16.17
N ARG A 331 -14.44 2.40 -17.24
CA ARG A 331 -14.61 0.94 -17.17
C ARG A 331 -13.51 0.23 -16.37
N ASN A 332 -12.32 0.84 -16.27
CA ASN A 332 -11.16 0.26 -15.59
C ASN A 332 -10.97 0.84 -14.17
N ALA A 333 -12.08 0.98 -13.43
CA ALA A 333 -12.12 1.59 -12.09
C ALA A 333 -11.72 3.08 -12.03
N GLY A 334 -11.69 3.77 -13.17
CA GLY A 334 -11.36 5.20 -13.24
C GLY A 334 -12.25 6.06 -12.35
N ARG A 335 -13.56 5.76 -12.28
CA ARG A 335 -14.50 6.50 -11.43
C ARG A 335 -14.20 6.38 -9.93
N VAL A 336 -13.76 5.22 -9.46
CA VAL A 336 -13.36 5.03 -8.06
C VAL A 336 -12.01 5.69 -7.78
N ARG A 337 -11.07 5.64 -8.72
CA ARG A 337 -9.78 6.33 -8.55
C ARG A 337 -9.91 7.85 -8.63
N ALA A 338 -10.87 8.35 -9.41
CA ALA A 338 -11.16 9.78 -9.51
C ALA A 338 -11.43 10.39 -8.14
N TRP A 339 -12.21 9.69 -7.31
CA TRP A 339 -12.48 10.06 -5.93
C TRP A 339 -11.20 10.20 -5.12
N ASP A 340 -10.36 9.16 -5.14
CA ASP A 340 -9.09 9.17 -4.42
C ASP A 340 -8.22 10.34 -4.86
N TRP A 341 -8.21 10.62 -6.16
CA TRP A 341 -7.40 11.72 -6.70
C TRP A 341 -7.94 13.08 -6.30
N TRP A 342 -9.26 13.27 -6.39
CA TRP A 342 -9.90 14.52 -6.02
C TRP A 342 -9.81 14.78 -4.51
N VAL A 343 -10.06 13.79 -3.66
CA VAL A 343 -9.89 13.95 -2.22
C VAL A 343 -8.44 14.33 -1.88
N GLY A 344 -7.45 13.69 -2.51
CA GLY A 344 -6.04 14.10 -2.38
C GLY A 344 -5.74 15.51 -2.89
N TYR A 345 -6.40 15.94 -3.98
CA TYR A 345 -6.29 17.31 -4.48
C TYR A 345 -6.85 18.33 -3.50
N PHE A 346 -8.00 18.06 -2.86
CA PHE A 346 -8.57 18.96 -1.85
C PHE A 346 -7.67 19.06 -0.61
N MET A 347 -7.09 17.94 -0.14
CA MET A 347 -6.06 17.96 0.90
C MET A 347 -4.86 18.85 0.53
N TRP A 348 -4.38 18.74 -0.72
CA TRP A 348 -3.28 19.59 -1.20
C TRP A 348 -3.70 21.06 -1.32
N LYS A 349 -4.91 21.34 -1.82
CA LYS A 349 -5.45 22.69 -1.96
C LYS A 349 -5.50 23.43 -0.62
N ASP A 350 -5.89 22.73 0.45
CA ASP A 350 -5.95 23.29 1.80
C ASP A 350 -4.57 23.47 2.43
N HIS A 351 -3.63 22.55 2.14
CA HIS A 351 -2.27 22.57 2.67
C HIS A 351 -1.22 22.59 1.54
N PRO A 352 -1.14 23.67 0.74
CA PRO A 352 -0.40 23.67 -0.52
C PRO A 352 1.12 23.52 -0.37
N LEU A 353 1.69 24.03 0.73
CA LEU A 353 3.14 24.03 0.94
C LEU A 353 3.64 22.69 1.47
N THR A 354 3.09 22.23 2.60
CA THR A 354 3.59 21.09 3.38
C THR A 354 2.71 19.85 3.29
N GLY A 355 1.52 19.93 2.68
CA GLY A 355 0.51 18.87 2.70
C GLY A 355 -0.11 18.68 4.10
N VAL A 356 -1.02 17.72 4.20
CA VAL A 356 -1.70 17.36 5.46
C VAL A 356 -0.82 16.59 6.43
N GLY A 357 0.37 16.15 6.01
CA GLY A 357 1.30 15.34 6.80
C GLY A 357 1.51 13.93 6.23
N LEU A 358 2.75 13.45 6.28
CA LEU A 358 3.12 12.11 5.80
C LEU A 358 2.34 11.00 6.52
N GLY A 359 1.74 10.08 5.74
CA GLY A 359 0.85 9.03 6.24
C GLY A 359 -0.55 9.52 6.63
N GLY A 360 -0.85 10.81 6.41
CA GLY A 360 -2.09 11.49 6.73
C GLY A 360 -3.23 11.25 5.75
N TYR A 361 -2.97 10.82 4.52
CA TYR A 361 -4.01 10.68 3.50
C TYR A 361 -5.17 9.79 3.99
N LYS A 362 -4.85 8.61 4.53
CA LYS A 362 -5.85 7.68 5.07
C LYS A 362 -6.62 8.27 6.25
N ILE A 363 -6.01 9.17 7.00
CA ILE A 363 -6.58 9.79 8.20
C ILE A 363 -7.57 10.89 7.81
N HIS A 364 -7.16 11.72 6.87
CA HIS A 364 -7.93 12.86 6.39
C HIS A 364 -8.96 12.50 5.31
N PHE A 365 -8.90 11.29 4.73
CA PHE A 365 -9.79 10.89 3.63
C PHE A 365 -11.28 11.07 3.95
N VAL A 366 -11.71 10.60 5.13
CA VAL A 366 -13.13 10.66 5.52
C VAL A 366 -13.58 12.10 5.78
N PRO A 367 -12.84 12.94 6.54
CA PRO A 367 -13.16 14.37 6.68
C PRO A 367 -13.25 15.17 5.38
N TYR A 368 -12.40 14.88 4.39
CA TYR A 368 -12.38 15.60 3.11
C TYR A 368 -13.42 15.10 2.08
N LYS A 369 -13.97 13.91 2.29
CA LYS A 369 -14.97 13.30 1.40
C LYS A 369 -16.24 14.17 1.28
N PRO A 370 -16.87 14.68 2.36
CA PRO A 370 -18.01 15.59 2.27
C PRO A 370 -17.72 16.85 1.44
N GLU A 371 -16.58 17.49 1.66
CA GLU A 371 -16.20 18.71 0.96
C GLU A 371 -16.09 18.47 -0.55
N PHE A 372 -15.39 17.41 -0.94
CA PHE A 372 -15.32 16.98 -2.34
C PHE A 372 -16.72 16.75 -2.93
N LEU A 373 -17.60 16.02 -2.24
CA LEU A 373 -18.95 15.68 -2.72
C LEU A 373 -19.92 16.87 -2.82
N SER A 374 -19.61 17.95 -2.09
CA SER A 374 -20.33 19.23 -2.20
C SER A 374 -19.95 20.01 -3.47
N SER A 375 -18.74 19.79 -4.02
CA SER A 375 -18.23 20.49 -5.20
C SER A 375 -18.97 20.13 -6.51
N PRO A 376 -18.97 21.01 -7.53
CA PRO A 376 -19.59 20.73 -8.82
C PRO A 376 -19.05 19.46 -9.50
N VAL A 377 -17.76 19.16 -9.31
CA VAL A 377 -17.14 17.95 -9.82
C VAL A 377 -17.62 16.74 -9.03
N GLY A 378 -17.63 16.80 -7.70
CA GLY A 378 -18.05 15.71 -6.82
C GLY A 378 -19.52 15.30 -6.96
N GLN A 379 -20.39 16.20 -7.42
CA GLN A 379 -21.79 15.85 -7.72
C GLN A 379 -21.94 14.74 -8.76
N ARG A 380 -21.00 14.63 -9.73
CA ARG A 380 -20.96 13.54 -10.73
C ARG A 380 -20.57 12.19 -10.14
N TYR A 381 -20.11 12.22 -8.90
CA TYR A 381 -19.47 11.13 -8.22
C TYR A 381 -20.23 10.68 -6.97
N ARG A 382 -21.46 11.16 -6.72
CA ARG A 382 -22.28 10.81 -5.55
C ARG A 382 -22.80 9.37 -5.56
N PHE A 383 -21.93 8.43 -5.20
CA PHE A 383 -22.26 7.03 -4.94
C PHE A 383 -21.43 6.51 -3.75
N PRO A 384 -21.90 5.50 -3.00
CA PRO A 384 -21.19 5.06 -1.80
C PRO A 384 -19.86 4.38 -2.16
N ILE A 385 -18.76 4.92 -1.63
CA ILE A 385 -17.43 4.32 -1.70
C ILE A 385 -16.84 4.23 -0.29
N ALA A 386 -16.26 3.08 0.02
CA ALA A 386 -15.50 2.87 1.24
C ALA A 386 -14.28 3.80 1.31
N ARG A 387 -13.87 4.16 2.53
CA ARG A 387 -12.63 4.88 2.79
C ARG A 387 -11.44 4.28 2.05
N ALA A 388 -10.70 5.09 1.30
CA ALA A 388 -9.44 4.69 0.71
C ALA A 388 -8.27 4.91 1.69
N ALA A 389 -7.37 3.93 1.77
CA ALA A 389 -6.15 4.06 2.56
C ALA A 389 -5.04 4.82 1.82
N GLN A 390 -5.16 4.97 0.50
CA GLN A 390 -4.12 5.50 -0.40
C GLN A 390 -4.79 6.14 -1.61
N ALA A 391 -4.14 7.12 -2.25
CA ALA A 391 -4.68 7.84 -3.41
C ALA A 391 -4.75 7.00 -4.69
N HIS A 392 -4.19 5.77 -4.71
CA HIS A 392 -4.01 5.00 -5.96
C HIS A 392 -3.26 5.75 -7.07
N ASN A 393 -2.43 6.72 -6.67
CA ASN A 393 -1.50 7.49 -7.48
C ASN A 393 -0.48 8.13 -6.53
N GLU A 394 0.80 7.72 -6.60
CA GLU A 394 1.84 8.20 -5.69
C GLU A 394 2.10 9.71 -5.82
N TYR A 395 1.88 10.28 -6.99
CA TYR A 395 2.10 11.72 -7.20
C TYR A 395 1.02 12.55 -6.50
N VAL A 396 -0.24 12.11 -6.59
CA VAL A 396 -1.33 12.74 -5.83
C VAL A 396 -1.16 12.51 -4.34
N GLN A 397 -0.75 11.30 -3.95
CA GLN A 397 -0.44 10.97 -2.56
C GLN A 397 0.63 11.90 -1.97
N VAL A 398 1.75 12.11 -2.70
CA VAL A 398 2.83 13.01 -2.28
C VAL A 398 2.35 14.46 -2.23
N ALA A 399 1.55 14.92 -3.20
CA ALA A 399 0.98 16.27 -3.15
C ALA A 399 0.07 16.47 -1.93
N ALA A 400 -0.81 15.51 -1.65
CA ALA A 400 -1.71 15.56 -0.52
C ALA A 400 -0.95 15.57 0.82
N GLU A 401 0.05 14.69 0.98
CA GLU A 401 0.72 14.48 2.26
C GLU A 401 1.92 15.40 2.51
N LEU A 402 2.63 15.82 1.46
CA LEU A 402 3.88 16.60 1.55
C LEU A 402 3.83 17.94 0.81
N GLY A 403 2.72 18.27 0.15
CA GLY A 403 2.51 19.53 -0.56
C GLY A 403 3.45 19.72 -1.75
N VAL A 404 3.58 20.97 -2.20
CA VAL A 404 4.45 21.36 -3.31
C VAL A 404 5.91 21.07 -3.00
N LEU A 405 6.33 21.15 -1.73
CA LEU A 405 7.69 20.82 -1.31
C LEU A 405 8.01 19.34 -1.61
N GLY A 406 7.06 18.44 -1.30
CA GLY A 406 7.18 17.02 -1.63
C GLY A 406 7.27 16.76 -3.12
N ILE A 407 6.45 17.46 -3.91
CA ILE A 407 6.46 17.34 -5.38
C ILE A 407 7.78 17.84 -5.97
N ILE A 408 8.34 18.96 -5.48
CA ILE A 408 9.64 19.47 -5.91
C ILE A 408 10.74 18.44 -5.62
N VAL A 409 10.76 17.86 -4.43
CA VAL A 409 11.74 16.83 -4.06
C VAL A 409 11.56 15.57 -4.92
N LEU A 410 10.33 15.14 -5.17
CA LEU A 410 10.03 13.96 -5.98
C LEU A 410 10.44 14.15 -7.45
N LEU A 411 9.95 15.20 -8.11
CA LEU A 411 10.23 15.47 -9.52
C LEU A 411 11.70 15.86 -9.72
N GLY A 412 12.26 16.67 -8.81
CA GLY A 412 13.68 16.99 -8.78
C GLY A 412 14.55 15.75 -8.59
N GLY A 413 14.13 14.81 -7.74
CA GLY A 413 14.78 13.52 -7.54
C GLY A 413 14.76 12.64 -8.79
N ILE A 414 13.62 12.53 -9.48
CA ILE A 414 13.51 11.82 -10.77
C ILE A 414 14.44 12.46 -11.81
N GLY A 415 14.45 13.80 -11.91
CA GLY A 415 15.33 14.54 -12.80
C GLY A 415 16.82 14.33 -12.48
N LEU A 416 17.19 14.38 -11.20
CA LEU A 416 18.56 14.15 -10.72
C LEU A 416 19.03 12.73 -11.03
N VAL A 417 18.22 11.71 -10.74
CA VAL A 417 18.55 10.31 -11.06
C VAL A 417 18.69 10.13 -12.57
N SER A 418 17.82 10.74 -13.37
CA SER A 418 17.89 10.70 -14.84
C SER A 418 19.16 11.36 -15.38
N TYR A 419 19.55 12.50 -14.79
CA TYR A 419 20.81 13.18 -15.10
C TYR A 419 22.03 12.32 -14.77
N LEU A 420 22.07 11.75 -13.55
CA LEU A 420 23.17 10.91 -13.10
C LEU A 420 23.29 9.63 -13.93
N TRP A 421 22.16 9.00 -14.25
CA TRP A 421 22.10 7.87 -15.17
C TRP A 421 22.69 8.23 -16.53
N THR A 422 22.28 9.36 -17.12
CA THR A 422 22.79 9.81 -18.43
C THR A 422 24.30 10.05 -18.40
N ARG A 423 24.81 10.69 -17.35
CA ARG A 423 26.25 10.90 -17.17
C ARG A 423 27.00 9.58 -17.04
N ARG A 424 26.49 8.64 -16.24
CA ARG A 424 27.09 7.32 -16.04
C ARG A 424 27.03 6.43 -17.29
N MET A 425 25.99 6.56 -18.11
CA MET A 425 25.95 5.93 -19.44
C MET A 425 27.11 6.42 -20.33
N GLY A 426 27.49 7.71 -20.20
CA GLY A 426 28.66 8.29 -20.85
C GLY A 426 30.00 7.80 -20.28
N GLU A 427 30.12 7.71 -18.94
CA GLU A 427 31.34 7.24 -18.26
C GLU A 427 31.58 5.73 -18.39
N ALA A 428 30.52 4.94 -18.55
CA ALA A 428 30.62 3.50 -18.67
C ALA A 428 31.45 3.13 -19.90
N GLY A 429 32.71 2.74 -19.68
CA GLY A 429 33.67 2.43 -20.74
C GLY A 429 33.33 1.14 -21.50
N LYS A 430 32.63 0.19 -20.86
CA LYS A 430 32.23 -1.09 -21.45
C LYS A 430 30.77 -1.06 -21.91
N LYS A 431 30.50 -1.65 -23.07
CA LYS A 431 29.14 -1.71 -23.64
C LYS A 431 28.19 -2.51 -22.74
N GLU A 432 28.68 -3.58 -22.11
CA GLU A 432 27.91 -4.43 -21.22
C GLU A 432 27.37 -3.65 -20.02
N LEU A 433 28.19 -2.76 -19.44
CA LEU A 433 27.78 -1.91 -18.32
C LEU A 433 26.68 -0.91 -18.71
N ARG A 434 26.70 -0.40 -19.95
CA ARG A 434 25.63 0.46 -20.49
C ARG A 434 24.32 -0.32 -20.67
N VAL A 435 24.41 -1.58 -21.10
CA VAL A 435 23.22 -2.45 -21.17
C VAL A 435 22.67 -2.71 -19.77
N GLU A 436 23.51 -3.08 -18.80
CA GLU A 436 23.09 -3.25 -17.39
C GLU A 436 22.41 -1.97 -16.86
N LEU A 437 23.02 -0.79 -17.01
CA LEU A 437 22.44 0.49 -16.60
C LEU A 437 21.09 0.78 -17.24
N SER A 438 20.92 0.47 -18.54
CA SER A 438 19.66 0.67 -19.25
C SER A 438 18.54 -0.24 -18.72
N LEU A 439 18.87 -1.48 -18.33
CA LEU A 439 17.94 -2.44 -17.75
C LEU A 439 17.50 -2.06 -16.33
N LEU A 440 18.46 -1.60 -15.50
CA LEU A 440 18.16 -1.06 -14.18
C LEU A 440 17.24 0.17 -14.28
N ALA A 441 17.56 1.11 -15.18
CA ALA A 441 16.74 2.30 -15.42
C ALA A 441 15.33 1.95 -15.93
N ALA A 442 15.22 0.97 -16.84
CA ALA A 442 13.92 0.51 -17.33
C ALA A 442 13.05 -0.09 -16.20
N GLY A 443 13.65 -0.80 -15.23
CA GLY A 443 12.93 -1.26 -14.03
C GLY A 443 12.40 -0.10 -13.17
N LEU A 444 13.18 0.96 -12.97
CA LEU A 444 12.72 2.17 -12.28
C LEU A 444 11.60 2.87 -13.05
N ILE A 445 11.65 2.90 -14.38
CA ILE A 445 10.58 3.47 -15.22
C ILE A 445 9.31 2.63 -15.11
N ALA A 446 9.41 1.30 -15.12
CA ALA A 446 8.25 0.42 -14.91
C ALA A 446 7.57 0.73 -13.56
N PHE A 447 8.36 0.93 -12.51
CA PHE A 447 7.89 1.33 -11.19
C PHE A 447 7.20 2.71 -11.21
N LEU A 448 7.86 3.74 -11.75
CA LEU A 448 7.33 5.11 -11.78
C LEU A 448 6.05 5.24 -12.61
N ILE A 449 5.97 4.54 -13.75
CA ILE A 449 4.74 4.50 -14.54
C ILE A 449 3.62 3.79 -13.79
N HIS A 450 3.90 2.66 -13.14
CA HIS A 450 2.87 1.98 -12.35
C HIS A 450 2.43 2.83 -11.14
N ALA A 451 3.33 3.65 -10.57
CA ALA A 451 3.01 4.61 -9.51
C ALA A 451 2.02 5.72 -9.93
N THR A 452 1.79 5.95 -11.24
CA THR A 452 0.74 6.89 -11.70
C THR A 452 -0.68 6.38 -11.50
N VAL A 453 -0.84 5.06 -11.35
CA VAL A 453 -2.15 4.38 -11.28
C VAL A 453 -2.25 3.42 -10.09
N SER A 454 -1.26 3.47 -9.20
CA SER A 454 -1.14 2.64 -8.02
C SER A 454 -0.21 3.30 -7.00
N PHE A 455 0.14 2.57 -5.95
CA PHE A 455 0.85 3.09 -4.78
C PHE A 455 1.99 2.15 -4.32
N PRO A 456 2.98 1.87 -5.18
CA PRO A 456 4.01 0.89 -4.89
C PRO A 456 5.04 1.29 -3.83
N TRP A 457 5.20 2.57 -3.49
CA TRP A 457 6.06 3.00 -2.37
C TRP A 457 5.44 2.71 -1.00
N HIS A 458 4.13 2.56 -0.95
CA HIS A 458 3.41 2.14 0.25
C HIS A 458 3.38 0.61 0.40
N ARG A 459 4.03 -0.11 -0.53
CA ARG A 459 4.16 -1.57 -0.51
C ARG A 459 5.62 -1.94 -0.24
N PRO A 460 5.93 -2.61 0.89
CA PRO A 460 7.30 -2.90 1.29
C PRO A 460 8.11 -3.67 0.24
N SER A 461 7.54 -4.70 -0.38
CA SER A 461 8.23 -5.49 -1.42
C SER A 461 8.52 -4.67 -2.68
N GLY A 462 7.60 -3.79 -3.09
CA GLY A 462 7.82 -2.89 -4.22
C GLY A 462 8.90 -1.85 -3.93
N SER A 463 8.83 -1.25 -2.74
CA SER A 463 9.82 -0.29 -2.24
C SER A 463 11.22 -0.88 -2.16
N LEU A 464 11.34 -2.14 -1.70
CA LEU A 464 12.61 -2.86 -1.67
C LEU A 464 13.25 -2.94 -3.06
N VAL A 465 12.48 -3.36 -4.07
CA VAL A 465 12.98 -3.44 -5.45
C VAL A 465 13.44 -2.06 -5.93
N PHE A 466 12.63 -1.02 -5.70
CA PHE A 466 12.97 0.35 -6.08
C PHE A 466 14.31 0.80 -5.47
N VAL A 467 14.48 0.70 -4.15
CA VAL A 467 15.70 1.18 -3.48
C VAL A 467 16.92 0.31 -3.78
N VAL A 468 16.75 -1.00 -4.00
CA VAL A 468 17.84 -1.90 -4.41
C VAL A 468 18.29 -1.59 -5.84
N VAL A 469 17.36 -1.43 -6.79
CA VAL A 469 17.69 -1.09 -8.18
C VAL A 469 18.30 0.31 -8.27
N LEU A 470 17.75 1.28 -7.54
CA LEU A 470 18.30 2.64 -7.46
C LEU A 470 19.70 2.65 -6.83
N GLY A 471 19.91 1.92 -5.72
CA GLY A 471 21.21 1.76 -5.08
C GLY A 471 22.24 1.11 -6.01
N ALA A 472 21.84 0.08 -6.76
CA ALA A 472 22.69 -0.56 -7.76
C ALA A 472 23.05 0.40 -8.91
N LEU A 473 22.09 1.17 -9.43
CA LEU A 473 22.31 2.16 -10.49
C LEU A 473 23.29 3.26 -10.05
N LEU A 474 23.19 3.70 -8.79
CA LEU A 474 24.03 4.74 -8.19
C LEU A 474 25.37 4.20 -7.62
N SER A 475 25.60 2.89 -7.65
CA SER A 475 26.79 2.24 -7.09
C SER A 475 28.09 2.61 -7.82
N SER A 476 29.24 2.40 -7.16
CA SER A 476 30.57 2.72 -7.72
C SER A 476 30.93 1.95 -9.00
N ARG A 477 30.25 0.83 -9.27
CA ARG A 477 30.42 -0.02 -10.46
C ARG A 477 30.30 0.75 -11.78
N TYR A 478 29.40 1.71 -11.85
CA TYR A 478 28.97 2.34 -13.11
C TYR A 478 29.54 3.74 -13.35
N GLY A 479 30.41 4.23 -12.47
CA GLY A 479 31.01 5.55 -12.61
C GLY A 479 31.28 6.23 -11.27
N ARG A 480 31.96 7.37 -11.34
CA ARG A 480 32.27 8.19 -10.17
C ARG A 480 31.32 9.39 -10.03
N VAL A 481 30.63 9.76 -11.11
CA VAL A 481 29.68 10.88 -11.08
C VAL A 481 28.65 10.72 -9.96
N GLY A 482 28.54 11.80 -9.18
CA GLY A 482 27.57 11.95 -8.11
C GLY A 482 27.89 11.19 -6.83
N ARG A 483 29.15 10.82 -6.61
CA ARG A 483 29.65 10.22 -5.37
C ARG A 483 30.41 11.25 -4.53
N PHE A 484 30.17 11.19 -3.22
CA PHE A 484 30.85 11.98 -2.21
C PHE A 484 31.41 11.01 -1.16
N PRO A 485 32.69 10.62 -1.28
CA PRO A 485 33.31 9.74 -0.30
C PRO A 485 33.49 10.50 1.02
N VAL A 486 32.84 10.03 2.07
CA VAL A 486 32.94 10.55 3.43
C VAL A 486 33.72 9.55 4.27
N VAL A 487 34.74 10.03 4.99
CA VAL A 487 35.57 9.19 5.87
C VAL A 487 35.42 9.68 7.30
N LEU A 488 34.87 8.82 8.17
CA LEU A 488 34.72 9.11 9.60
C LEU A 488 35.85 8.46 10.39
N ARG A 489 36.49 9.22 11.28
CA ARG A 489 37.58 8.78 12.16
C ARG A 489 37.43 9.37 13.57
N GLY A 490 38.22 8.87 14.53
CA GLY A 490 38.34 9.45 15.87
C GLY A 490 37.01 9.49 16.65
N ARG A 491 36.74 10.62 17.33
CA ARG A 491 35.52 10.79 18.14
C ARG A 491 34.24 10.77 17.31
N LEU A 492 34.28 11.32 16.10
CA LEU A 492 33.12 11.37 15.20
C LEU A 492 32.68 9.96 14.80
N LEU A 493 33.63 9.09 14.42
CA LEU A 493 33.35 7.67 14.16
C LEU A 493 32.64 7.01 15.34
N LYS A 494 33.20 7.17 16.55
CA LYS A 494 32.65 6.53 17.75
C LYS A 494 31.23 7.02 18.04
N GLY A 495 31.00 8.34 17.94
CA GLY A 495 29.68 8.96 18.12
C GLY A 495 28.67 8.47 17.08
N THR A 496 29.04 8.40 15.80
CA THR A 496 28.14 7.92 14.74
C THR A 496 27.79 6.45 14.91
N VAL A 497 28.76 5.58 15.24
CA VAL A 497 28.50 4.16 15.50
C VAL A 497 27.56 3.99 16.69
N ALA A 498 27.79 4.72 17.79
CA ALA A 498 26.91 4.68 18.95
C ALA A 498 25.49 5.18 18.61
N PHE A 499 25.37 6.30 17.89
CA PHE A 499 24.08 6.84 17.45
C PHE A 499 23.30 5.85 16.57
N VAL A 500 23.95 5.25 15.56
CA VAL A 500 23.33 4.26 14.68
C VAL A 500 22.88 3.02 15.47
N ALA A 501 23.68 2.56 16.44
CA ALA A 501 23.32 1.43 17.29
C ALA A 501 22.11 1.74 18.19
N VAL A 502 22.10 2.90 18.85
CA VAL A 502 21.00 3.34 19.71
C VAL A 502 19.72 3.56 18.92
N LEU A 503 19.80 4.25 17.77
CA LEU A 503 18.65 4.47 16.88
C LEU A 503 18.11 3.14 16.36
N GLY A 504 18.98 2.27 15.86
CA GLY A 504 18.59 0.96 15.33
C GLY A 504 17.93 0.08 16.40
N LEU A 505 18.48 0.04 17.62
CA LEU A 505 17.90 -0.70 18.74
C LEU A 505 16.54 -0.11 19.15
N GLY A 506 16.45 1.21 19.31
CA GLY A 506 15.22 1.90 19.69
C GLY A 506 14.09 1.66 18.70
N VAL A 507 14.36 1.84 17.39
CA VAL A 507 13.39 1.56 16.32
C VAL A 507 13.00 0.09 16.29
N SER A 508 13.96 -0.82 16.47
CA SER A 508 13.68 -2.26 16.50
C SER A 508 12.78 -2.66 17.67
N VAL A 509 13.04 -2.14 18.87
CA VAL A 509 12.21 -2.39 20.06
C VAL A 509 10.80 -1.86 19.84
N MET A 510 10.66 -0.62 19.36
CA MET A 510 9.33 -0.05 19.06
C MET A 510 8.60 -0.87 17.99
N ALA A 511 9.27 -1.22 16.88
CA ALA A 511 8.68 -1.98 15.79
C ALA A 511 8.22 -3.39 16.21
N VAL A 512 8.99 -4.09 17.06
CA VAL A 512 8.60 -5.40 17.60
C VAL A 512 7.45 -5.27 18.60
N ARG A 513 7.42 -4.22 19.43
CA ARG A 513 6.26 -3.95 20.31
C ARG A 513 4.98 -3.73 19.50
N ASP A 514 5.08 -2.96 18.43
CA ASP A 514 3.99 -2.69 17.49
C ASP A 514 3.49 -3.98 16.81
N LEU A 515 4.41 -4.87 16.40
CA LEU A 515 4.08 -6.20 15.86
C LEU A 515 3.26 -7.05 16.84
N LEU A 516 3.64 -7.02 18.12
CA LEU A 516 2.97 -7.76 19.19
C LEU A 516 1.60 -7.15 19.51
N ALA A 517 1.50 -5.82 19.50
CA ALA A 517 0.24 -5.10 19.64
C ALA A 517 -0.78 -5.53 18.58
N ASP A 518 -0.35 -5.60 17.32
CA ASP A 518 -1.21 -6.05 16.21
C ASP A 518 -1.63 -7.52 16.34
N ARG A 519 -0.76 -8.38 16.88
CA ARG A 519 -1.11 -9.78 17.17
C ARG A 519 -2.17 -9.86 18.27
N TYR A 520 -2.00 -9.12 19.37
CA TYR A 520 -3.02 -9.05 20.42
C TYR A 520 -4.34 -8.49 19.90
N LEU A 521 -4.29 -7.49 19.01
CA LEU A 521 -5.45 -6.96 18.33
C LEU A 521 -6.18 -8.04 17.52
N GLN A 522 -5.49 -8.82 16.70
CA GLN A 522 -6.16 -9.89 15.92
C GLN A 522 -6.76 -10.98 16.81
N GLN A 523 -6.06 -11.36 17.89
CA GLN A 523 -6.58 -12.34 18.85
C GLN A 523 -7.82 -11.80 19.59
N GLY A 524 -7.77 -10.54 20.04
CA GLY A 524 -8.89 -9.85 20.70
C GLY A 524 -10.11 -9.74 19.78
N LYS A 525 -9.92 -9.38 18.52
CA LYS A 525 -10.98 -9.38 17.50
C LYS A 525 -11.60 -10.76 17.31
N LEU A 526 -10.79 -11.80 17.22
CA LEU A 526 -11.30 -13.17 17.05
C LEU A 526 -12.10 -13.62 18.28
N ALA A 527 -11.65 -13.30 19.49
CA ALA A 527 -12.39 -13.57 20.73
C ALA A 527 -13.72 -12.80 20.76
N TYR A 528 -13.71 -11.52 20.39
CA TYR A 528 -14.90 -10.69 20.27
C TYR A 528 -15.92 -11.29 19.29
N PHE A 529 -15.50 -11.71 18.10
CA PHE A 529 -16.40 -12.35 17.14
C PHE A 529 -16.96 -13.70 17.59
N ARG A 530 -16.27 -14.39 18.50
CA ARG A 530 -16.80 -15.60 19.17
C ARG A 530 -17.77 -15.27 20.32
N GLY A 531 -17.92 -13.99 20.66
CA GLY A 531 -18.69 -13.49 21.81
C GLY A 531 -17.99 -13.74 23.15
N ASP A 532 -16.70 -14.08 23.14
CA ASP A 532 -15.91 -14.25 24.36
C ASP A 532 -15.31 -12.90 24.78
N LEU A 533 -16.17 -12.07 25.39
CA LEU A 533 -15.79 -10.74 25.87
C LEU A 533 -14.76 -10.80 27.01
N ARG A 534 -14.77 -11.87 27.81
CA ARG A 534 -13.85 -12.07 28.94
C ARG A 534 -12.40 -12.21 28.46
N THR A 535 -12.20 -12.88 27.33
CA THR A 535 -10.87 -12.99 26.70
C THR A 535 -10.56 -11.77 25.82
N ALA A 536 -11.56 -11.23 25.10
CA ALA A 536 -11.35 -10.11 24.18
C ALA A 536 -10.85 -8.84 24.87
N TYR A 537 -11.45 -8.48 26.01
CA TYR A 537 -11.13 -7.25 26.76
C TYR A 537 -9.66 -7.15 27.18
N PRO A 538 -9.07 -8.10 27.94
CA PRO A 538 -7.66 -8.02 28.35
C PRO A 538 -6.69 -8.13 27.17
N LEU A 539 -7.03 -8.84 26.09
CA LEU A 539 -6.20 -8.87 24.87
C LEU A 539 -6.15 -7.50 24.20
N LEU A 540 -7.29 -6.80 24.09
CA LEU A 540 -7.34 -5.48 23.48
C LEU A 540 -6.71 -4.39 24.36
N GLN A 541 -6.81 -4.51 25.69
CA GLN A 541 -6.03 -3.65 26.60
C GLN A 541 -4.52 -3.84 26.39
N ARG A 542 -4.05 -5.09 26.26
CA ARG A 542 -2.65 -5.37 25.92
C ARG A 542 -2.29 -4.78 24.57
N ALA A 543 -3.13 -4.95 23.53
CA ALA A 543 -2.91 -4.35 22.23
C ALA A 543 -2.68 -2.83 22.34
N VAL A 544 -3.58 -2.11 23.02
CA VAL A 544 -3.45 -0.65 23.23
C VAL A 544 -2.17 -0.26 23.98
N SER A 545 -1.74 -1.03 24.99
CA SER A 545 -0.53 -0.71 25.78
C SER A 545 0.80 -0.98 25.05
N TRP A 546 0.80 -1.84 24.03
CA TRP A 546 1.99 -2.19 23.25
C TRP A 546 2.11 -1.39 21.95
N ASP A 547 0.99 -0.88 21.44
CA ASP A 547 0.90 -0.07 20.23
C ASP A 547 1.60 1.27 20.44
N PHE A 548 2.50 1.63 19.53
CA PHE A 548 3.23 2.91 19.56
C PHE A 548 2.29 4.10 19.42
N PHE A 549 1.20 3.94 18.65
CA PHE A 549 0.19 4.98 18.48
C PHE A 549 -1.19 4.35 18.26
N PRO A 550 -1.88 3.95 19.34
CA PRO A 550 -3.10 3.16 19.26
C PRO A 550 -4.24 3.96 18.63
N ARG A 551 -4.85 3.37 17.62
CA ARG A 551 -6.02 3.93 16.90
C ARG A 551 -7.05 2.84 16.64
N ILE A 552 -6.64 1.85 15.85
CA ILE A 552 -7.48 0.68 15.54
C ILE A 552 -7.70 -0.13 16.82
N SER A 553 -6.66 -0.33 17.63
CA SER A 553 -6.73 -1.04 18.91
C SER A 553 -7.71 -0.40 19.89
N LEU A 554 -7.77 0.94 19.94
CA LEU A 554 -8.75 1.67 20.76
C LEU A 554 -10.18 1.49 20.25
N TYR A 555 -10.41 1.51 18.94
CA TYR A 555 -11.73 1.28 18.37
C TYR A 555 -12.29 -0.10 18.76
N TRP A 556 -11.47 -1.15 18.63
CA TRP A 556 -11.90 -2.49 19.03
C TRP A 556 -12.08 -2.62 20.54
N LEU A 557 -11.24 -1.97 21.35
CA LEU A 557 -11.43 -1.93 22.80
C LEU A 557 -12.77 -1.26 23.16
N GLY A 558 -13.10 -0.13 22.52
CA GLY A 558 -14.36 0.57 22.69
C GLY A 558 -15.57 -0.29 22.31
N LEU A 559 -15.48 -1.07 21.22
CA LEU A 559 -16.54 -2.03 20.85
C LEU A 559 -16.76 -3.09 21.94
N VAL A 560 -15.68 -3.65 22.50
CA VAL A 560 -15.78 -4.65 23.57
C VAL A 560 -16.34 -4.03 24.85
N GLN A 561 -15.88 -2.83 25.22
CA GLN A 561 -16.40 -2.09 26.37
C GLN A 561 -17.90 -1.81 26.23
N MET A 562 -18.33 -1.39 25.03
CA MET A 562 -19.73 -1.14 24.71
C MET A 562 -20.59 -2.41 24.89
N GLU A 563 -20.14 -3.56 24.38
CA GLU A 563 -20.85 -4.84 24.54
C GLU A 563 -20.85 -5.36 25.98
N MET A 564 -19.84 -5.01 26.78
CA MET A 564 -19.78 -5.30 28.22
C MET A 564 -20.64 -4.36 29.07
N GLY A 565 -21.24 -3.32 28.47
CA GLY A 565 -22.01 -2.30 29.21
C GLY A 565 -21.14 -1.23 29.87
N LEU A 566 -19.83 -1.19 29.60
CA LEU A 566 -18.90 -0.17 30.11
C LEU A 566 -18.96 1.09 29.24
N ARG A 567 -20.12 1.78 29.28
CA ARG A 567 -20.49 2.84 28.33
C ARG A 567 -19.55 4.05 28.34
N ASP A 568 -19.20 4.57 29.52
CA ASP A 568 -18.32 5.74 29.63
C ASP A 568 -16.90 5.44 29.12
N GLN A 569 -16.38 4.25 29.46
CA GLN A 569 -15.06 3.83 28.97
C GLN A 569 -15.05 3.61 27.44
N ALA A 570 -16.15 3.12 26.88
CA ALA A 570 -16.30 2.96 25.44
C ALA A 570 -16.29 4.32 24.72
N LEU A 571 -17.05 5.29 25.23
CA LEU A 571 -17.05 6.67 24.72
C LEU A 571 -15.66 7.30 24.82
N GLU A 572 -14.97 7.17 25.96
CA GLU A 572 -13.60 7.66 26.12
C GLU A 572 -12.66 7.04 25.07
N SER A 573 -12.71 5.72 24.88
CA SER A 573 -11.90 5.03 23.86
C SER A 573 -12.22 5.51 22.44
N PHE A 574 -13.49 5.77 22.13
CA PHE A 574 -13.91 6.29 20.83
C PHE A 574 -13.49 7.74 20.60
N TYR A 575 -13.60 8.62 21.59
CA TYR A 575 -13.09 10.00 21.48
C TYR A 575 -11.58 10.03 21.33
N ARG A 576 -10.84 9.19 22.06
CA ARG A 576 -9.39 9.03 21.85
C ARG A 576 -9.04 8.53 20.44
N CYS A 577 -9.92 7.77 19.79
CA CYS A 577 -9.75 7.43 18.37
C CYS A 577 -9.87 8.66 17.47
N LEU A 578 -10.87 9.52 17.72
CA LEU A 578 -11.07 10.76 16.98
C LEU A 578 -9.90 11.74 17.19
N ASP A 579 -9.36 11.85 18.41
CA ASP A 579 -8.17 12.66 18.70
C ASP A 579 -6.94 12.17 17.91
N GLY A 580 -6.77 10.85 17.82
CA GLY A 580 -5.80 10.21 16.94
C GLY A 580 -6.12 10.32 15.44
N ARG A 581 -7.18 11.07 15.09
CA ARG A 581 -7.79 11.22 13.77
C ARG A 581 -8.04 9.89 13.05
N TYR A 582 -8.33 8.83 13.81
CA TYR A 582 -8.79 7.58 13.22
C TYR A 582 -10.28 7.66 12.92
N VAL A 583 -10.59 8.14 11.73
CA VAL A 583 -11.97 8.32 11.30
C VAL A 583 -12.41 7.11 10.47
N HIS A 584 -13.09 6.16 11.12
CA HIS A 584 -13.84 5.10 10.45
C HIS A 584 -15.32 5.51 10.43
N GLU A 585 -16.05 5.35 9.32
CA GLU A 585 -17.45 5.79 9.24
C GLU A 585 -18.31 5.18 10.37
N ALA A 586 -18.12 3.89 10.67
CA ALA A 586 -18.80 3.22 11.79
C ALA A 586 -18.45 3.76 13.20
N LEU A 587 -17.33 4.48 13.38
CA LEU A 587 -16.99 5.10 14.66
C LEU A 587 -18.00 6.19 15.03
N TYR A 588 -18.37 7.03 14.07
CA TYR A 588 -19.37 8.07 14.26
C TYR A 588 -20.72 7.49 14.64
N LEU A 589 -21.13 6.40 14.01
CA LEU A 589 -22.39 5.73 14.35
C LEU A 589 -22.40 5.23 15.80
N ASN A 590 -21.28 4.65 16.26
CA ASN A 590 -21.15 4.17 17.63
C ASN A 590 -21.13 5.31 18.66
N ILE A 591 -20.44 6.41 18.36
CA ILE A 591 -20.44 7.61 19.22
C ILE A 591 -21.86 8.18 19.29
N ALA A 592 -22.52 8.34 18.14
CA ALA A 592 -23.87 8.87 18.07
C ALA A 592 -24.86 8.03 18.89
N ALA A 593 -24.76 6.71 18.80
CA ALA A 593 -25.59 5.80 19.59
C ALA A 593 -25.34 5.94 21.10
N LEU A 594 -24.06 5.99 21.52
CA LEU A 594 -23.71 6.08 22.93
C LEU A 594 -24.07 7.45 23.55
N GLU A 595 -23.85 8.55 22.83
CA GLU A 595 -24.25 9.89 23.28
C GLU A 595 -25.78 10.01 23.38
N LEU A 596 -26.52 9.38 22.46
CA LEU A 596 -27.99 9.32 22.52
C LEU A 596 -28.46 8.57 23.77
N GLU A 597 -27.81 7.46 24.11
CA GLU A 597 -28.11 6.70 25.33
C GLU A 597 -27.73 7.46 26.61
N ARG A 598 -26.71 8.32 26.55
CA ARG A 598 -26.32 9.23 27.64
C ARG A 598 -27.26 10.45 27.77
N GLY A 599 -28.15 10.67 26.80
CA GLY A 599 -29.08 11.80 26.76
C GLY A 599 -28.51 13.08 26.16
N ASN A 600 -27.29 13.04 25.61
CA ASN A 600 -26.65 14.19 24.96
C ASN A 600 -27.09 14.26 23.49
N LEU A 601 -28.31 14.75 23.28
CA LEU A 601 -28.99 14.75 21.98
C LEU A 601 -28.18 15.51 20.91
N ASP A 602 -27.58 16.65 21.27
CA ASP A 602 -26.81 17.46 20.33
C ASP A 602 -25.54 16.75 19.85
N ALA A 603 -24.81 16.08 20.76
CA ALA A 603 -23.62 15.32 20.38
C ALA A 603 -23.99 14.12 19.50
N ALA A 604 -25.11 13.45 19.80
CA ALA A 604 -25.62 12.36 18.99
C ALA A 604 -25.96 12.81 17.56
N VAL A 605 -26.68 13.93 17.42
CA VAL A 605 -27.03 14.52 16.12
C VAL A 605 -25.77 14.91 15.34
N ARG A 606 -24.84 15.64 15.97
CA ARG A 606 -23.57 16.04 15.31
C ARG A 606 -22.80 14.85 14.74
N ALA A 607 -22.59 13.80 15.55
CA ALA A 607 -21.87 12.61 15.09
C ALA A 607 -22.61 11.88 13.96
N ALA A 608 -23.94 11.80 14.01
CA ALA A 608 -24.73 11.20 12.94
C ALA A 608 -24.70 12.03 11.65
N GLU A 609 -24.76 13.36 11.76
CA GLU A 609 -24.69 14.28 10.61
C GLU A 609 -23.30 14.25 9.96
N GLU A 610 -22.22 14.20 10.75
CA GLU A 610 -20.86 14.01 10.23
C GLU A 610 -20.77 12.73 9.40
N LEU A 611 -21.32 11.61 9.88
CA LEU A 611 -21.39 10.36 9.12
C LEU A 611 -22.24 10.48 7.86
N ILE A 612 -23.43 11.11 7.93
CA ILE A 612 -24.31 11.27 6.76
C ILE A 612 -23.61 12.08 5.66
N ALA A 613 -22.85 13.11 6.04
CA ALA A 613 -22.10 13.95 5.12
C ALA A 613 -21.02 13.17 4.35
N THR A 614 -20.54 12.03 4.89
CA THR A 614 -19.61 11.15 4.19
C THR A 614 -20.29 10.27 3.15
N GLU A 615 -21.56 10.44 2.77
CA GLU A 615 -22.27 9.54 1.85
C GLU A 615 -21.94 8.04 2.07
N PRO A 616 -22.24 7.50 3.27
CA PRO A 616 -21.92 6.14 3.62
C PRO A 616 -22.85 5.16 2.88
N PRO A 617 -22.58 3.84 2.97
CA PRO A 617 -23.53 2.83 2.51
C PRO A 617 -24.94 3.08 3.06
N ARG A 618 -25.96 2.74 2.26
CA ARG A 618 -27.35 3.12 2.50
C ARG A 618 -27.87 2.69 3.87
N ASP A 619 -27.58 1.47 4.27
CA ASP A 619 -27.90 0.89 5.57
C ASP A 619 -27.31 1.70 6.73
N MET A 620 -26.07 2.15 6.59
CA MET A 620 -25.39 3.00 7.57
C MET A 620 -25.98 4.43 7.58
N LYS A 621 -26.34 4.98 6.41
CA LYS A 621 -27.01 6.29 6.29
C LYS A 621 -28.38 6.27 6.98
N ASP A 622 -29.19 5.26 6.72
CA ASP A 622 -30.51 5.11 7.34
C ASP A 622 -30.39 4.90 8.86
N ALA A 623 -29.38 4.15 9.32
CA ALA A 623 -29.08 4.00 10.75
C ALA A 623 -28.69 5.33 11.43
N ALA A 624 -27.89 6.18 10.76
CA ALA A 624 -27.54 7.50 11.26
C ALA A 624 -28.76 8.44 11.30
N GLN A 625 -29.57 8.47 10.23
CA GLN A 625 -30.82 9.25 10.20
C GLN A 625 -31.83 8.81 11.26
N TYR A 626 -31.87 7.50 11.55
CA TYR A 626 -32.67 6.97 12.65
C TYR A 626 -32.23 7.51 14.02
N ILE A 627 -30.92 7.62 14.28
CA ILE A 627 -30.40 8.26 15.50
C ILE A 627 -30.84 9.72 15.59
N VAL A 628 -30.76 10.47 14.49
CA VAL A 628 -31.26 11.85 14.43
C VAL A 628 -32.75 11.91 14.75
N ALA A 629 -33.56 11.02 14.18
CA ALA A 629 -35.00 10.97 14.46
C ALA A 629 -35.30 10.68 15.94
N ILE A 630 -34.58 9.77 16.59
CA ILE A 630 -34.74 9.53 18.03
C ILE A 630 -34.37 10.78 18.82
N ALA A 631 -33.25 11.43 18.47
CA ALA A 631 -32.81 12.63 19.16
C ALA A 631 -33.84 13.77 19.05
N ARG A 632 -34.42 13.97 17.86
CA ARG A 632 -35.49 14.96 17.64
C ARG A 632 -36.76 14.62 18.41
N TYR A 633 -37.18 13.36 18.39
CA TYR A 633 -38.34 12.90 19.17
C TYR A 633 -38.14 13.14 20.68
N ARG A 634 -36.98 12.76 21.24
CA ARG A 634 -36.64 13.00 22.65
C ARG A 634 -36.48 14.49 22.98
N GLY A 635 -36.08 15.30 22.01
CA GLY A 635 -35.99 16.76 22.11
C GLY A 635 -37.32 17.49 21.93
N GLY A 636 -38.41 16.77 21.62
CA GLY A 636 -39.75 17.34 21.44
C GLY A 636 -40.12 17.74 20.01
N ASP A 637 -39.20 17.64 19.04
CA ASP A 637 -39.47 17.91 17.62
C ASP A 637 -40.05 16.66 16.93
N ILE A 638 -41.28 16.32 17.31
CA ILE A 638 -42.03 15.18 16.78
C ILE A 638 -42.26 15.30 15.26
N PRO A 639 -42.64 16.46 14.70
CA PRO A 639 -42.87 16.58 13.26
C PRO A 639 -41.65 16.22 12.43
N GLN A 640 -40.46 16.72 12.80
CA GLN A 640 -39.23 16.39 12.07
C GLN A 640 -38.85 14.92 12.23
N ALA A 641 -39.02 14.35 13.43
CA ALA A 641 -38.77 12.92 13.66
C ALA A 641 -39.64 12.04 12.74
N VAL A 642 -40.94 12.34 12.64
CA VAL A 642 -41.88 11.62 11.76
C VAL A 642 -41.52 11.78 10.30
N GLU A 643 -41.16 12.99 9.85
CA GLU A 643 -40.73 13.24 8.47
C GLU A 643 -39.51 12.39 8.09
N ILE A 644 -38.48 12.40 8.93
CA ILE A 644 -37.26 11.61 8.72
C ILE A 644 -37.61 10.12 8.63
N LEU A 645 -38.41 9.60 9.58
CA LEU A 645 -38.78 8.19 9.64
C LEU A 645 -39.62 7.75 8.46
N LYS A 646 -40.63 8.55 8.06
CA LYS A 646 -41.44 8.30 6.85
C LYS A 646 -40.53 8.28 5.60
N GLY A 647 -39.55 9.17 5.55
CA GLY A 647 -38.51 9.17 4.52
C GLY A 647 -37.68 7.87 4.49
N ILE A 648 -37.21 7.41 5.64
CA ILE A 648 -36.43 6.16 5.78
C ILE A 648 -37.26 4.98 5.30
N VAL A 649 -38.46 4.77 5.85
CA VAL A 649 -39.26 3.58 5.53
C VAL A 649 -39.83 3.58 4.10
N LYS A 650 -40.00 4.75 3.49
CA LYS A 650 -40.33 4.86 2.05
C LYS A 650 -39.17 4.39 1.16
N ARG A 651 -37.94 4.71 1.55
CA ARG A 651 -36.72 4.35 0.81
C ARG A 651 -36.25 2.92 1.09
N SER A 652 -36.37 2.49 2.34
CA SER A 652 -35.89 1.23 2.90
C SER A 652 -37.00 0.60 3.74
N PRO A 653 -38.01 -0.02 3.09
CA PRO A 653 -39.15 -0.62 3.79
C PRO A 653 -38.79 -1.76 4.73
N ASP A 654 -37.58 -2.31 4.61
CA ASP A 654 -37.00 -3.33 5.46
C ASP A 654 -36.19 -2.79 6.64
N PHE A 655 -36.20 -1.47 6.89
CA PHE A 655 -35.60 -0.87 8.07
C PHE A 655 -36.57 -0.93 9.27
N GLU A 656 -36.49 -2.02 10.03
CA GLU A 656 -37.44 -2.37 11.09
C GLU A 656 -37.57 -1.31 12.19
N ARG A 657 -36.44 -0.68 12.55
CA ARG A 657 -36.39 0.29 13.65
C ARG A 657 -37.17 1.56 13.33
N GLY A 658 -37.25 1.91 12.04
CA GLY A 658 -38.02 3.06 11.57
C GLY A 658 -39.51 2.86 11.79
N TRP A 659 -40.04 1.68 11.43
CA TRP A 659 -41.44 1.32 11.69
C TRP A 659 -41.75 1.27 13.18
N ALA A 660 -40.86 0.68 13.99
CA ALA A 660 -41.08 0.59 15.42
C ALA A 660 -41.13 1.96 16.11
N LEU A 661 -40.25 2.89 15.73
CA LEU A 661 -40.25 4.24 16.30
C LEU A 661 -41.45 5.07 15.83
N LEU A 662 -41.92 4.90 14.58
CA LEU A 662 -43.20 5.49 14.15
C LEU A 662 -44.37 4.99 15.01
N GLY A 663 -44.38 3.70 15.35
CA GLY A 663 -45.37 3.13 16.25
C GLY A 663 -45.30 3.71 17.67
N GLU A 664 -44.09 3.89 18.20
CA GLU A 664 -43.86 4.52 19.51
C GLU A 664 -44.31 6.00 19.52
N ILE A 665 -44.00 6.74 18.46
CA ILE A 665 -44.46 8.13 18.32
C ILE A 665 -45.99 8.18 18.26
N ALA A 666 -46.62 7.37 17.40
CA ALA A 666 -48.08 7.30 17.28
C ALA A 666 -48.76 6.89 18.60
N GLN A 667 -48.17 5.95 19.34
CA GLN A 667 -48.64 5.57 20.67
C GLN A 667 -48.57 6.78 21.63
N SER A 668 -47.50 7.56 21.59
CA SER A 668 -47.32 8.74 22.45
C SER A 668 -48.26 9.90 22.10
N THR A 669 -48.70 10.00 20.84
CA THR A 669 -49.64 11.03 20.37
C THR A 669 -51.11 10.62 20.48
N GLY A 670 -51.39 9.36 20.85
CA GLY A 670 -52.75 8.83 21.03
C GLY A 670 -53.35 8.16 19.78
N ASP A 671 -52.58 8.03 18.71
CA ASP A 671 -53.01 7.44 17.43
C ASP A 671 -52.85 5.91 17.44
N PHE A 672 -53.60 5.23 18.31
CA PHE A 672 -53.40 3.79 18.60
C PHE A 672 -53.59 2.86 17.39
N GLU A 673 -54.47 3.19 16.45
CA GLU A 673 -54.66 2.42 15.20
C GLU A 673 -53.43 2.48 14.29
N GLU A 674 -52.83 3.67 14.15
CA GLU A 674 -51.59 3.83 13.39
C GLU A 674 -50.43 3.14 14.11
N ALA A 675 -50.35 3.27 15.43
CA ALA A 675 -49.34 2.59 16.25
C ALA A 675 -49.37 1.07 16.05
N ARG A 676 -50.57 0.48 16.09
CA ARG A 676 -50.81 -0.96 15.85
C ARG A 676 -50.32 -1.37 14.46
N SER A 677 -50.68 -0.60 13.43
CA SER A 677 -50.25 -0.85 12.05
C SER A 677 -48.72 -0.81 11.91
N TYR A 678 -48.07 0.20 12.50
CA TYR A 678 -46.62 0.36 12.42
C TYR A 678 -45.86 -0.75 13.16
N TYR A 679 -46.30 -1.14 14.36
CA TYR A 679 -45.70 -2.26 15.08
C TYR A 679 -45.86 -3.60 14.35
N GLN A 680 -47.02 -3.87 13.76
CA GLN A 680 -47.22 -5.08 12.94
C GLN A 680 -46.26 -5.13 11.74
N ARG A 681 -46.05 -3.98 11.06
CA ARG A 681 -45.05 -3.89 9.97
C ARG A 681 -43.63 -4.13 10.49
N ALA A 682 -43.26 -3.53 11.62
CA ALA A 682 -41.96 -3.73 12.24
C ALA A 682 -41.71 -5.23 12.54
N LEU A 683 -42.67 -5.91 13.17
CA LEU A 683 -42.58 -7.34 13.49
C LEU A 683 -42.40 -8.21 12.25
N LYS A 684 -43.19 -7.96 11.19
CA LYS A 684 -43.09 -8.69 9.93
C LYS A 684 -41.69 -8.57 9.31
N VAL A 685 -41.08 -7.39 9.38
CA VAL A 685 -39.71 -7.16 8.90
C VAL A 685 -38.69 -7.86 9.79
N ILE A 686 -38.83 -7.76 11.12
CA ILE A 686 -37.94 -8.41 12.09
C ILE A 686 -37.94 -9.92 11.89
N GLU A 687 -39.11 -10.55 11.78
CA GLU A 687 -39.25 -12.00 11.57
C GLU A 687 -38.58 -12.47 10.29
N LYS A 688 -38.78 -11.70 9.20
CA LYS A 688 -38.11 -11.97 7.92
C LYS A 688 -36.58 -11.88 8.04
N LYS A 689 -36.05 -10.89 8.77
CA LYS A 689 -34.61 -10.74 9.00
C LYS A 689 -34.05 -11.86 9.87
N ILE A 690 -34.70 -12.19 10.98
CA ILE A 690 -34.33 -13.31 11.86
C ILE A 690 -34.24 -14.60 11.05
N SER A 691 -35.29 -14.94 10.29
CA SER A 691 -35.30 -16.14 9.46
C SER A 691 -34.16 -16.17 8.43
N ARG A 692 -33.88 -15.02 7.77
CA ARG A 692 -32.76 -14.90 6.83
C ARG A 692 -31.40 -15.11 7.50
N ILE A 693 -31.19 -14.54 8.70
CA ILE A 693 -29.94 -14.66 9.44
C ILE A 693 -29.75 -16.09 9.96
N GLU A 694 -30.80 -16.69 10.55
CA GLU A 694 -30.78 -18.08 11.01
C GLU A 694 -30.45 -19.03 9.86
N LYS A 695 -31.06 -18.84 8.69
CA LYS A 695 -30.70 -19.59 7.47
C LYS A 695 -29.26 -19.33 7.02
N ARG A 696 -28.72 -18.13 7.20
CA ARG A 696 -27.32 -17.84 6.82
C ARG A 696 -26.32 -18.48 7.79
N LEU A 697 -26.67 -18.56 9.07
CA LEU A 697 -25.88 -19.16 10.15
C LEU A 697 -25.73 -20.68 10.02
N THR A 698 -26.63 -21.37 9.32
CA THR A 698 -26.48 -22.81 9.02
C THR A 698 -25.47 -23.11 7.91
N GLY A 699 -25.06 -22.09 7.14
CA GLY A 699 -24.07 -22.23 6.06
C GLY A 699 -22.63 -21.93 6.52
N PRO A 700 -21.62 -22.22 5.66
CA PRO A 700 -20.24 -21.89 5.96
C PRO A 700 -20.07 -20.37 6.09
N LEU A 701 -19.42 -19.95 7.17
CA LEU A 701 -19.17 -18.56 7.53
C LEU A 701 -17.75 -18.39 8.07
N THR A 702 -17.15 -17.23 7.80
CA THR A 702 -15.94 -16.81 8.49
C THR A 702 -16.28 -16.46 9.95
N PRO A 703 -15.33 -16.57 10.90
CA PRO A 703 -15.57 -16.17 12.29
C PRO A 703 -16.12 -14.75 12.42
N GLU A 704 -15.62 -13.82 11.61
CA GLU A 704 -16.12 -12.43 11.55
C GLU A 704 -17.59 -12.35 11.12
N ASN A 705 -17.95 -13.00 10.01
CA ASN A 705 -19.33 -12.97 9.53
C ASN A 705 -20.27 -13.70 10.49
N PHE A 706 -19.81 -14.79 11.10
CA PHE A 706 -20.55 -15.48 12.15
C PHE A 706 -20.80 -14.56 13.36
N GLY A 707 -19.76 -13.90 13.86
CA GLY A 707 -19.87 -12.97 14.99
C GLY A 707 -20.81 -11.80 14.70
N LYS A 708 -20.69 -11.19 13.51
CA LYS A 708 -21.57 -10.11 13.04
C LYS A 708 -23.04 -10.55 13.01
N LEU A 709 -23.33 -11.68 12.34
CA LEU A 709 -24.68 -12.22 12.23
C LEU A 709 -25.25 -12.64 13.60
N ARG A 710 -24.43 -13.19 14.49
CA ARG A 710 -24.86 -13.54 15.85
C ARG A 710 -25.23 -12.30 16.67
N SER A 711 -24.40 -11.25 16.61
CA SER A 711 -24.68 -9.99 17.31
C SER A 711 -25.95 -9.33 16.77
N GLU A 712 -26.11 -9.28 15.44
CA GLU A 712 -27.32 -8.79 14.77
C GLU A 712 -28.57 -9.59 15.16
N LEU A 713 -28.49 -10.93 15.17
CA LEU A 713 -29.59 -11.80 15.57
C LEU A 713 -30.01 -11.57 17.02
N LYS A 714 -29.05 -11.42 17.94
CA LYS A 714 -29.32 -11.12 19.35
C LYS A 714 -30.06 -9.78 19.48
N GLY A 715 -29.60 -8.76 18.76
CA GLY A 715 -30.25 -7.44 18.72
C GLY A 715 -31.68 -7.51 18.18
N LEU A 716 -31.89 -8.21 17.05
CA LEU A 716 -33.21 -8.37 16.45
C LEU A 716 -34.18 -9.14 17.34
N LYS A 717 -33.73 -10.19 18.06
CA LYS A 717 -34.58 -10.93 19.00
C LYS A 717 -34.99 -10.07 20.20
N ALA A 718 -34.07 -9.28 20.74
CA ALA A 718 -34.38 -8.33 21.80
C ALA A 718 -35.40 -7.27 21.32
N TRP A 719 -35.20 -6.72 20.12
CA TRP A 719 -36.14 -5.79 19.50
C TRP A 719 -37.50 -6.46 19.24
N GLN A 720 -37.54 -7.69 18.72
CA GLN A 720 -38.79 -8.42 18.49
C GLN A 720 -39.64 -8.50 19.76
N LYS A 721 -39.00 -8.85 20.88
CA LYS A 721 -39.66 -8.91 22.19
C LYS A 721 -40.24 -7.55 22.59
N LEU A 722 -39.43 -6.48 22.48
CA LEU A 722 -39.86 -5.12 22.79
C LEU A 722 -41.05 -4.66 21.94
N VAL A 723 -41.04 -4.89 20.62
CA VAL A 723 -42.18 -4.51 19.76
C VAL A 723 -43.43 -5.31 20.11
N LYS A 724 -43.30 -6.61 20.41
CA LYS A 724 -44.45 -7.44 20.80
C LYS A 724 -45.10 -6.93 22.09
N GLU A 725 -44.29 -6.67 23.11
CA GLU A 725 -44.76 -6.09 24.37
C GLU A 725 -45.45 -4.75 24.15
N ARG A 726 -44.89 -3.87 23.29
CA ARG A 726 -45.52 -2.58 22.96
C ARG A 726 -46.86 -2.75 22.24
N LEU A 727 -46.93 -3.68 21.29
CA LEU A 727 -48.15 -3.98 20.51
C LEU A 727 -49.25 -4.59 21.39
N GLU A 728 -48.90 -5.50 22.31
CA GLU A 728 -49.83 -6.14 23.24
C GLU A 728 -50.40 -5.16 24.29
N ASN A 729 -49.62 -4.14 24.66
CA ASN A 729 -50.01 -3.10 25.61
C ASN A 729 -50.74 -1.91 24.97
N LEU A 730 -51.05 -1.94 23.67
CA LEU A 730 -51.90 -0.92 23.05
C LEU A 730 -53.35 -1.10 23.50
N PRO A 731 -54.10 0.00 23.70
CA PRO A 731 -55.53 -0.04 24.03
C PRO A 731 -56.39 -0.79 23.01
#